data_AF-A0A1C5WA79-F1
#
_entry.id   AF-A0A1C5WA79-F1
#
_cell.length_a   1.000
_cell.length_b   1.000
_cell.length_c   1.000
_cell.angle_alpha   90.00
_cell.angle_beta   90.00
_cell.angle_gamma   90.00
#
_symmetry.space_group_name_H-M   'P 1'
#
loop_
_entity.id
_entity.type
_entity.pdbx_description
1 polymer ?
#
loop_
_entity_poly.entity_id
_entity_poly.type
_entity_poly.pdbx_seq_one_letter_code
_entity_poly.pdbx_strand_id
1 'polypeptide(L)'
;MITAVIDAGQHYCQAVSDLWQWDYGQTLRIQGVKLPAAVEVQFSTTERIGETVTRIGVTQEGVTEVPIPDTLLEGGETTQDYTIYAFVYIENGDSGKTEYRVSMKVRARPKPEAHATPEEGELFRQAIVAVAESADRAESARKSAETSADEAKTSKENAETAAKVAEAFKTEAETARSEAVRAATGSTDAKDSAEKSRAAAEKAKQDAEAAKAAADADKEAAEAAQAKAEAAQKAAENAETEAKKAQTATETAKTAVETARSEAETAKNDAVQAKEAAEKAKSGTAADREVAEAASKAAQVSAISAEKSAERAETAKEEIQESADQIQKNTEDIAGLEETVSTAGISVTEAGTGIVVPECTGGKLQGLKMYGKSEQVQYSGKNLFNVSDTTNNILTKNGIKINEVDQQNGIIKAEFSQPYQQLGVMINSSANTTYTLSFKQKNSKNDEIEVRSYYVKNDVMGDSIKQVVISSEEASFTFTVLNDSYIVVFFRPKGNYSSSDTNVCEFTNIQLERNASSTDFEPYVGGKPSPSPDYPQEIKYVENPNLMIHTKNIVKDVYVIETTTQYSSALLIDADIQGDTEYMLSFIAPEGLRVYVNENLCSYKLIKGTGKIQSVPIKTIKTISKDNVNQFNTNRQKWMLLKIDKDNTVKSKFDKIQLEKGNVATTYESYGCKILTLPYQLNAIPVSSDGNYTDEEGQQWVCDEIDFERGMYIQRVGTKVGIDGFQKTNSANSDMSLRIVCNTNDIEKVKFTPIICNKLRWEKKSSYTEEGTYISTSEADIGRVCVRVEGIKTMEEYQEILADMQYFYILATPIETPLTAEEINDYKSLYTYDGTTIIDNDAGCYMEATVPQDTKYYIDSKIAGLSAAIVASASEAE
;
A
#
# COMPACT_ATOMS: atom_id res chain seq x y z
N MET A 1 92.73 -29.82 -16.55
CA MET A 1 91.39 -30.39 -16.87
C MET A 1 91.57 -31.85 -17.28
N ILE A 2 90.68 -32.73 -16.85
CA ILE A 2 90.70 -34.17 -17.14
C ILE A 2 89.34 -34.60 -17.68
N THR A 3 89.32 -35.50 -18.66
CA THR A 3 88.07 -35.93 -19.32
C THR A 3 87.78 -37.40 -19.04
N ALA A 4 86.51 -37.71 -18.77
CA ALA A 4 85.97 -39.05 -18.66
C ALA A 4 84.81 -39.21 -19.64
N VAL A 5 84.88 -40.24 -20.48
CA VAL A 5 83.83 -40.57 -21.44
C VAL A 5 83.17 -41.86 -20.98
N ILE A 6 81.87 -41.81 -20.70
CA ILE A 6 81.07 -42.95 -20.27
C ILE A 6 80.28 -43.43 -21.49
N ASP A 7 80.60 -44.62 -21.98
CA ASP A 7 79.89 -45.23 -23.10
C ASP A 7 78.53 -45.79 -22.67
N ALA A 8 77.59 -45.88 -23.62
CA ALA A 8 76.24 -46.36 -23.36
C ALA A 8 76.23 -47.77 -22.72
N GLY A 9 75.63 -47.88 -21.54
CA GLY A 9 75.53 -49.13 -20.76
C GLY A 9 76.67 -49.36 -19.75
N GLN A 10 77.64 -48.45 -19.65
CA GLN A 10 78.67 -48.49 -18.61
C GLN A 10 78.29 -47.64 -17.39
N HIS A 11 78.49 -48.18 -16.19
CA HIS A 11 78.32 -47.46 -14.92
C HIS A 11 79.66 -47.10 -14.24
N TYR A 12 80.78 -47.49 -14.87
CA TYR A 12 82.12 -47.19 -14.41
C TYR A 12 83.05 -46.90 -15.59
N CYS A 13 83.83 -45.83 -15.51
CA CYS A 13 84.91 -45.56 -16.45
C CYS A 13 86.15 -45.01 -15.73
N GLN A 14 87.31 -45.12 -16.38
CA GLN A 14 88.52 -44.43 -15.95
C GLN A 14 88.71 -43.20 -16.85
N ALA A 15 89.11 -42.08 -16.26
CA ALA A 15 89.42 -40.88 -17.02
C ALA A 15 90.63 -41.09 -17.96
N VAL A 16 90.63 -40.35 -19.07
CA VAL A 16 91.50 -40.61 -20.23
C VAL A 16 92.96 -40.18 -20.00
N SER A 17 93.22 -39.33 -19.00
CA SER A 17 94.57 -38.85 -18.64
C SER A 17 94.83 -38.98 -17.14
N ASP A 18 96.09 -38.84 -16.73
CA ASP A 18 96.48 -38.76 -15.32
C ASP A 18 96.48 -37.29 -14.84
N LEU A 19 96.16 -37.07 -13.57
CA LEU A 19 96.31 -35.81 -12.83
C LEU A 19 97.68 -35.76 -12.13
N TRP A 20 98.08 -34.58 -11.66
CA TRP A 20 99.32 -34.39 -10.89
C TRP A 20 99.03 -33.76 -9.53
N GLN A 21 99.76 -34.21 -8.50
CA GLN A 21 99.66 -33.64 -7.16
C GLN A 21 100.06 -32.15 -7.18
N TRP A 22 99.38 -31.31 -6.39
CA TRP A 22 99.58 -29.84 -6.34
C TRP A 22 99.21 -29.08 -7.62
N ASP A 23 98.60 -29.74 -8.61
CA ASP A 23 98.08 -29.08 -9.81
C ASP A 23 96.66 -28.58 -9.53
N TYR A 24 96.52 -27.43 -8.88
CA TYR A 24 95.22 -26.92 -8.42
C TYR A 24 94.34 -26.41 -9.57
N GLY A 25 93.03 -26.28 -9.30
CA GLY A 25 92.04 -25.74 -10.25
C GLY A 25 91.65 -26.72 -11.36
N GLN A 26 91.89 -28.01 -11.18
CA GLN A 26 91.56 -29.03 -12.18
C GLN A 26 90.05 -29.27 -12.23
N THR A 27 89.54 -29.53 -13.43
CA THR A 27 88.12 -29.80 -13.68
C THR A 27 87.97 -31.18 -14.31
N LEU A 28 87.05 -31.98 -13.80
CA LEU A 28 86.57 -33.22 -14.41
C LEU A 28 85.46 -32.90 -15.42
N ARG A 29 85.68 -33.32 -16.67
CA ARG A 29 84.72 -33.19 -17.77
C ARG A 29 84.12 -34.56 -18.09
N ILE A 30 82.82 -34.72 -17.91
CA ILE A 30 82.08 -35.96 -18.13
C ILE A 30 81.28 -35.85 -19.43
N GLN A 31 81.43 -36.85 -20.30
CA GLN A 31 80.80 -36.90 -21.62
C GLN A 31 80.25 -38.30 -21.92
N GLY A 32 79.39 -38.41 -22.93
CA GLY A 32 78.83 -39.69 -23.41
C GLY A 32 77.52 -40.11 -22.76
N VAL A 33 77.15 -39.49 -21.63
CA VAL A 33 75.87 -39.69 -20.93
C VAL A 33 75.10 -38.38 -20.78
N LYS A 34 73.77 -38.45 -20.81
CA LYS A 34 72.91 -37.28 -20.65
C LYS A 34 72.60 -37.05 -19.17
N LEU A 35 73.35 -36.14 -18.56
CA LEU A 35 73.15 -35.73 -17.16
C LEU A 35 72.22 -34.50 -17.07
N PRO A 36 71.52 -34.29 -15.94
CA PRO A 36 70.71 -33.09 -15.71
C PRO A 36 71.52 -31.78 -15.78
N ALA A 37 70.84 -30.64 -15.90
CA ALA A 37 71.48 -29.32 -16.00
C ALA A 37 72.44 -29.02 -14.82
N ALA A 38 72.12 -29.52 -13.63
CA ALA A 38 73.01 -29.55 -12.48
C ALA A 38 72.98 -30.94 -11.85
N VAL A 39 74.13 -31.50 -11.49
CA VAL A 39 74.24 -32.87 -10.94
C VAL A 39 75.21 -32.91 -9.77
N GLU A 40 74.87 -33.67 -8.72
CA GLU A 40 75.75 -33.83 -7.57
C GLU A 40 76.82 -34.89 -7.86
N VAL A 41 78.08 -34.53 -7.60
CA VAL A 41 79.23 -35.42 -7.75
C VAL A 41 80.07 -35.44 -6.48
N GLN A 42 80.24 -36.62 -5.91
CA GLN A 42 80.97 -36.84 -4.67
C GLN A 42 82.37 -37.38 -4.99
N PHE A 43 83.41 -36.71 -4.52
CA PHE A 43 84.80 -37.12 -4.74
C PHE A 43 85.39 -37.78 -3.49
N SER A 44 86.15 -38.86 -3.66
CA SER A 44 86.87 -39.52 -2.57
C SER A 44 88.15 -40.19 -3.06
N THR A 45 89.14 -40.37 -2.19
CA THR A 45 90.35 -41.17 -2.48
C THR A 45 90.16 -42.66 -2.20
N THR A 46 89.01 -43.08 -1.64
CA THR A 46 88.68 -44.48 -1.40
C THR A 46 87.51 -44.95 -2.27
N GLU A 47 87.51 -46.23 -2.66
CA GLU A 47 86.57 -46.74 -3.66
C GLU A 47 85.17 -47.07 -3.11
N ARG A 48 85.04 -47.44 -1.82
CA ARG A 48 83.76 -47.93 -1.26
C ARG A 48 83.41 -47.48 0.15
N ILE A 49 84.33 -46.92 0.93
CA ILE A 49 84.10 -46.47 2.33
C ILE A 49 85.09 -45.34 2.65
N GLY A 50 84.62 -44.11 2.90
CA GLY A 50 85.47 -42.98 3.27
C GLY A 50 84.77 -41.63 3.26
N GLU A 51 85.50 -40.58 3.66
CA GLU A 51 85.05 -39.19 3.56
C GLU A 51 84.96 -38.77 2.09
N THR A 52 83.85 -38.11 1.74
CA THR A 52 83.58 -37.60 0.40
C THR A 52 83.52 -36.08 0.42
N VAL A 53 84.01 -35.43 -0.64
CA VAL A 53 83.84 -34.00 -0.87
C VAL A 53 82.88 -33.80 -2.04
N THR A 54 81.74 -33.17 -1.75
CA THR A 54 80.70 -32.92 -2.76
C THR A 54 80.99 -31.67 -3.60
N ARG A 55 80.69 -31.76 -4.89
CA ARG A 55 80.68 -30.66 -5.85
C ARG A 55 79.47 -30.78 -6.77
N ILE A 56 79.05 -29.64 -7.33
CA ILE A 56 77.99 -29.59 -8.32
C ILE A 56 78.62 -29.51 -9.72
N GLY A 57 78.23 -30.43 -10.59
CA GLY A 57 78.53 -30.39 -12.01
C GLY A 57 77.49 -29.56 -12.75
N VAL A 58 77.93 -28.74 -13.71
CA VAL A 58 77.05 -27.97 -14.59
C VAL A 58 77.10 -28.58 -15.98
N THR A 59 75.91 -28.89 -16.53
CA THR A 59 75.79 -29.51 -17.85
C THR A 59 75.34 -28.47 -18.87
N GLN A 60 76.17 -28.22 -19.88
CA GLN A 60 75.82 -27.42 -21.05
C GLN A 60 76.13 -28.23 -22.31
N GLU A 61 75.18 -28.25 -23.25
CA GLU A 61 75.31 -28.95 -24.54
C GLU A 61 75.73 -30.43 -24.43
N GLY A 62 75.31 -31.13 -23.37
CA GLY A 62 75.60 -32.55 -23.17
C GLY A 62 76.99 -32.87 -22.59
N VAL A 63 77.71 -31.85 -22.11
CA VAL A 63 78.99 -31.98 -21.40
C VAL A 63 78.84 -31.45 -19.99
N THR A 64 79.21 -32.25 -19.00
CA THR A 64 79.17 -31.85 -17.59
C THR A 64 80.57 -31.54 -17.11
N GLU A 65 80.76 -30.33 -16.57
CA GLU A 65 82.03 -29.91 -15.97
C GLU A 65 81.90 -29.78 -14.46
N VAL A 66 82.86 -30.38 -13.74
CA VAL A 66 82.86 -30.46 -12.29
C VAL A 66 84.26 -30.11 -11.77
N PRO A 67 84.43 -29.10 -10.90
CA PRO A 67 85.72 -28.79 -10.32
C PRO A 67 86.16 -29.93 -9.38
N ILE A 68 87.40 -30.40 -9.55
CA ILE A 68 88.01 -31.39 -8.65
C ILE A 68 88.48 -30.65 -7.40
N PRO A 69 88.14 -31.12 -6.19
CA PRO A 69 88.60 -30.48 -4.97
C PRO A 69 90.13 -30.49 -4.86
N ASP A 70 90.72 -29.29 -4.74
CA ASP A 70 92.18 -29.11 -4.61
C ASP A 70 92.76 -29.90 -3.43
N THR A 71 92.02 -30.02 -2.32
CA THR A 71 92.43 -30.80 -1.14
C THR A 71 92.67 -32.28 -1.45
N LEU A 72 91.97 -32.85 -2.43
CA LEU A 72 92.19 -34.23 -2.86
C LEU A 72 93.39 -34.34 -3.81
N LEU A 73 93.82 -33.25 -4.45
CA LEU A 73 95.03 -33.16 -5.26
C LEU A 73 96.29 -32.90 -4.41
N GLU A 74 96.15 -32.64 -3.12
CA GLU A 74 97.26 -32.59 -2.16
C GLU A 74 97.65 -33.99 -1.65
N GLY A 75 96.70 -34.93 -1.65
CA GLY A 75 96.96 -36.34 -1.36
C GLY A 75 97.42 -36.65 0.07
N GLY A 76 97.22 -35.74 1.03
CA GLY A 76 97.65 -35.92 2.42
C GLY A 76 99.17 -36.06 2.58
N GLU A 77 99.95 -35.37 1.73
CA GLU A 77 101.43 -35.43 1.67
C GLU A 77 102.01 -36.82 1.30
N THR A 78 101.18 -37.71 0.72
CA THR A 78 101.69 -38.97 0.17
C THR A 78 102.71 -38.72 -0.95
N THR A 79 103.72 -39.58 -1.01
CA THR A 79 104.76 -39.60 -2.06
C THR A 79 104.50 -40.69 -3.11
N GLN A 80 103.39 -41.42 -2.99
CA GLN A 80 102.98 -42.48 -3.91
C GLN A 80 101.77 -42.04 -4.73
N ASP A 81 101.69 -42.51 -5.98
CA ASP A 81 100.52 -42.30 -6.84
C ASP A 81 99.25 -42.85 -6.17
N TYR A 82 98.14 -42.14 -6.33
CA TYR A 82 96.86 -42.50 -5.74
C TYR A 82 95.70 -42.22 -6.71
N THR A 83 94.50 -42.70 -6.39
CA THR A 83 93.33 -42.56 -7.25
C THR A 83 92.28 -41.73 -6.55
N ILE A 84 91.71 -40.76 -7.26
CA ILE A 84 90.49 -40.06 -6.88
C ILE A 84 89.31 -40.69 -7.63
N TYR A 85 88.27 -41.05 -6.91
CA TYR A 85 87.00 -41.53 -7.43
C TYR A 85 85.97 -40.41 -7.38
N ALA A 86 85.21 -40.24 -8.46
CA ALA A 86 84.04 -39.39 -8.52
C ALA A 86 82.79 -40.24 -8.68
N PHE A 87 81.81 -40.05 -7.81
CA PHE A 87 80.54 -40.76 -7.80
C PHE A 87 79.44 -39.78 -8.22
N VAL A 88 78.85 -40.01 -9.39
CA VAL A 88 77.79 -39.16 -9.94
C VAL A 88 76.45 -39.70 -9.46
N TYR A 89 75.72 -38.85 -8.74
CA TYR A 89 74.44 -39.20 -8.14
C TYR A 89 73.31 -38.64 -9.00
N ILE A 90 72.33 -39.50 -9.31
CA ILE A 90 71.15 -39.10 -10.09
C ILE A 90 69.91 -39.44 -9.28
N GLU A 91 69.09 -38.42 -9.03
CA GLU A 91 67.79 -38.57 -8.39
C GLU A 91 66.69 -38.65 -9.45
N ASN A 92 65.91 -39.72 -9.41
CA ASN A 92 64.60 -39.79 -10.06
C ASN A 92 63.57 -39.95 -8.94
N GLY A 93 62.44 -39.22 -9.03
CA GLY A 93 61.52 -38.84 -7.94
C GLY A 93 61.00 -39.88 -6.94
N ASP A 94 61.42 -41.15 -7.02
CA ASP A 94 61.09 -42.22 -6.06
C ASP A 94 62.32 -42.86 -5.36
N SER A 95 63.57 -42.59 -5.76
CA SER A 95 64.81 -42.84 -4.96
C SER A 95 66.06 -42.26 -5.64
N GLY A 96 67.04 -41.76 -4.87
CA GLY A 96 68.36 -41.41 -5.38
C GLY A 96 69.37 -42.57 -5.30
N LYS A 97 70.12 -42.82 -6.37
CA LYS A 97 71.20 -43.83 -6.39
C LYS A 97 72.42 -43.29 -7.13
N THR A 98 73.61 -43.68 -6.68
CA THR A 98 74.85 -43.45 -7.44
C THR A 98 74.77 -44.26 -8.73
N GLU A 99 74.74 -43.57 -9.86
CA GLU A 99 74.50 -44.21 -11.16
C GLU A 99 75.79 -44.39 -11.96
N TYR A 100 76.78 -43.51 -11.77
CA TYR A 100 78.07 -43.58 -12.46
C TYR A 100 79.24 -43.35 -11.52
N ARG A 101 80.36 -44.00 -11.84
CA ARG A 101 81.63 -43.87 -11.11
C ARG A 101 82.78 -43.63 -12.06
N VAL A 102 83.58 -42.61 -11.79
CA VAL A 102 84.77 -42.26 -12.57
C VAL A 102 86.01 -42.41 -11.69
N SER A 103 87.05 -43.10 -12.15
CA SER A 103 88.36 -43.12 -11.49
C SER A 103 89.37 -42.25 -12.21
N MET A 104 90.15 -41.48 -11.46
CA MET A 104 91.18 -40.57 -11.95
C MET A 104 92.47 -40.84 -11.19
N LYS A 105 93.55 -41.18 -11.91
CA LYS A 105 94.86 -41.41 -11.29
C LYS A 105 95.56 -40.08 -11.07
N VAL A 106 96.15 -39.89 -9.90
CA VAL A 106 96.96 -38.73 -9.54
C VAL A 106 98.40 -39.19 -9.34
N ARG A 107 99.31 -38.59 -10.10
CA ARG A 107 100.76 -38.82 -10.00
C ARG A 107 101.35 -37.96 -8.89
N ALA A 108 102.03 -38.58 -7.93
CA ALA A 108 102.69 -37.87 -6.85
C ALA A 108 103.91 -37.09 -7.39
N ARG A 109 104.06 -35.83 -6.96
CA ARG A 109 105.23 -34.99 -7.31
C ARG A 109 105.61 -34.06 -6.15
N PRO A 110 106.88 -33.64 -6.04
CA PRO A 110 107.30 -32.68 -5.02
C PRO A 110 106.50 -31.38 -5.09
N LYS A 111 106.15 -30.82 -3.93
CA LYS A 111 105.44 -29.54 -3.84
C LYS A 111 106.26 -28.44 -4.52
N PRO A 112 105.73 -27.75 -5.55
CA PRO A 112 106.46 -26.69 -6.24
C PRO A 112 106.83 -25.53 -5.30
N GLU A 113 108.08 -25.04 -5.36
CA GLU A 113 108.49 -23.83 -4.63
C GLU A 113 107.80 -22.60 -5.20
N ALA A 114 107.29 -21.74 -4.32
CA ALA A 114 106.67 -20.48 -4.70
C ALA A 114 107.74 -19.51 -5.25
N HIS A 115 107.76 -19.31 -6.58
CA HIS A 115 108.63 -18.33 -7.22
C HIS A 115 108.10 -16.89 -7.06
N ALA A 116 109.02 -15.98 -6.78
CA ALA A 116 108.79 -14.57 -6.47
C ALA A 116 108.21 -13.74 -7.65
N THR A 117 107.48 -12.71 -7.25
CA THR A 117 106.68 -11.69 -7.98
C THR A 117 107.35 -10.97 -9.16
N PRO A 118 106.57 -10.58 -10.21
CA PRO A 118 106.90 -9.47 -11.09
C PRO A 118 106.57 -8.12 -10.42
N GLU A 119 107.34 -7.08 -10.77
CA GLU A 119 107.35 -5.73 -10.18
C GLU A 119 105.96 -5.06 -10.07
N GLU A 120 105.71 -4.43 -8.91
CA GLU A 120 104.47 -3.72 -8.55
C GLU A 120 103.98 -2.67 -9.57
N GLY A 121 104.84 -2.24 -10.51
CA GLY A 121 104.50 -1.25 -11.54
C GLY A 121 103.59 -1.78 -12.67
N GLU A 122 103.70 -3.05 -13.06
CA GLU A 122 102.88 -3.64 -14.13
C GLU A 122 101.53 -4.16 -13.62
N LEU A 123 101.48 -4.68 -12.39
CA LEU A 123 100.24 -5.07 -11.72
C LEU A 123 99.32 -3.86 -11.46
N PHE A 124 99.88 -2.71 -11.08
CA PHE A 124 99.07 -1.50 -10.87
C PHE A 124 98.53 -0.92 -12.19
N ARG A 125 99.29 -0.98 -13.29
CA ARG A 125 98.81 -0.55 -14.61
C ARG A 125 97.73 -1.49 -15.17
N GLN A 126 97.91 -2.80 -15.04
CA GLN A 126 96.87 -3.77 -15.44
C GLN A 126 95.63 -3.66 -14.55
N ALA A 127 95.78 -3.39 -13.25
CA ALA A 127 94.64 -3.16 -12.36
C ALA A 127 93.87 -1.88 -12.71
N ILE A 128 94.57 -0.78 -13.03
CA ILE A 128 93.92 0.48 -13.46
C ILE A 128 93.19 0.27 -14.81
N VAL A 129 93.81 -0.42 -15.78
CA VAL A 129 93.17 -0.74 -17.07
C VAL A 129 91.98 -1.66 -16.88
N ALA A 130 92.09 -2.71 -16.07
CA ALA A 130 90.98 -3.62 -15.78
C ALA A 130 89.83 -2.92 -15.04
N VAL A 131 90.14 -1.97 -14.14
CA VAL A 131 89.13 -1.13 -13.47
C VAL A 131 88.46 -0.19 -14.45
N ALA A 132 89.22 0.43 -15.36
CA ALA A 132 88.66 1.29 -16.41
C ALA A 132 87.76 0.50 -17.38
N GLU A 133 88.20 -0.66 -17.85
CA GLU A 133 87.38 -1.55 -18.68
C GLU A 133 86.16 -2.08 -17.91
N SER A 134 86.28 -2.32 -16.60
CA SER A 134 85.15 -2.71 -15.77
C SER A 134 84.17 -1.56 -15.58
N ALA A 135 84.65 -0.32 -15.49
CA ALA A 135 83.82 0.88 -15.46
C ALA A 135 83.11 1.09 -16.80
N ASP A 136 83.79 0.89 -17.94
CA ASP A 136 83.20 0.98 -19.28
C ASP A 136 82.15 -0.12 -19.51
N ARG A 137 82.41 -1.34 -19.02
CA ARG A 137 81.41 -2.43 -19.02
C ARG A 137 80.22 -2.10 -18.13
N ALA A 138 80.45 -1.52 -16.94
CA ALA A 138 79.38 -1.11 -16.04
C ALA A 138 78.53 0.02 -16.63
N GLU A 139 79.14 1.00 -17.29
CA GLU A 139 78.45 2.11 -17.96
C GLU A 139 77.67 1.61 -19.19
N SER A 140 78.22 0.66 -19.95
CA SER A 140 77.52 0.01 -21.07
C SER A 140 76.33 -0.83 -20.59
N ALA A 141 76.49 -1.56 -19.49
CA ALA A 141 75.43 -2.32 -18.84
C ALA A 141 74.33 -1.38 -18.31
N ARG A 142 74.71 -0.24 -17.70
CA ARG A 142 73.78 0.79 -17.26
C ARG A 142 72.96 1.35 -18.42
N LYS A 143 73.59 1.76 -19.52
CA LYS A 143 72.88 2.27 -20.71
C LYS A 143 71.95 1.23 -21.34
N SER A 144 72.35 -0.03 -21.33
CA SER A 144 71.51 -1.15 -21.81
C SER A 144 70.30 -1.38 -20.89
N ALA A 145 70.50 -1.28 -19.57
CA ALA A 145 69.43 -1.36 -18.59
C ALA A 145 68.47 -0.15 -18.69
N GLU A 146 68.99 1.05 -18.95
CA GLU A 146 68.21 2.27 -19.17
C GLU A 146 67.37 2.16 -20.44
N THR A 147 67.95 1.66 -21.54
CA THR A 147 67.22 1.37 -22.79
C THR A 147 66.13 0.32 -22.58
N SER A 148 66.43 -0.76 -21.85
CA SER A 148 65.43 -1.80 -21.53
C SER A 148 64.31 -1.28 -20.64
N ALA A 149 64.60 -0.35 -19.72
CA ALA A 149 63.61 0.29 -18.88
C ALA A 149 62.69 1.22 -19.69
N ASP A 150 63.25 1.96 -20.65
CA ASP A 150 62.48 2.80 -21.58
C ASP A 150 61.59 1.95 -22.49
N GLU A 151 62.09 0.85 -23.03
CA GLU A 151 61.31 -0.11 -23.84
C GLU A 151 60.17 -0.75 -23.02
N ALA A 152 60.41 -1.08 -21.75
CA ALA A 152 59.38 -1.58 -20.84
C ALA A 152 58.32 -0.51 -20.54
N LYS A 153 58.73 0.75 -20.39
CA LYS A 153 57.81 1.88 -20.20
C LYS A 153 56.92 2.08 -21.43
N THR A 154 57.49 2.09 -22.63
CA THR A 154 56.73 2.18 -23.89
C THR A 154 55.79 0.98 -24.07
N SER A 155 56.22 -0.23 -23.71
CA SER A 155 55.37 -1.43 -23.77
C SER A 155 54.17 -1.35 -22.81
N LYS A 156 54.38 -0.79 -21.61
CA LYS A 156 53.30 -0.52 -20.66
C LYS A 156 52.31 0.52 -21.19
N GLU A 157 52.80 1.63 -21.74
CA GLU A 157 51.94 2.67 -22.33
C GLU A 157 51.12 2.14 -23.52
N ASN A 158 51.71 1.25 -24.33
CA ASN A 158 51.01 0.57 -25.42
C ASN A 158 49.92 -0.39 -24.90
N ALA A 159 50.20 -1.14 -23.83
CA ALA A 159 49.21 -2.01 -23.20
C ALA A 159 48.04 -1.23 -22.59
N GLU A 160 48.32 -0.08 -21.95
CA GLU A 160 47.28 0.80 -21.41
C GLU A 160 46.42 1.42 -22.53
N THR A 161 47.04 1.81 -23.64
CA THR A 161 46.31 2.28 -24.83
C THR A 161 45.43 1.17 -25.43
N ALA A 162 45.95 -0.05 -25.57
CA ALA A 162 45.20 -1.19 -26.08
C ALA A 162 44.00 -1.54 -25.17
N ALA A 163 44.16 -1.45 -23.85
CA ALA A 163 43.07 -1.66 -22.90
C ALA A 163 41.98 -0.59 -23.03
N LYS A 164 42.35 0.70 -23.19
CA LYS A 164 41.39 1.79 -23.43
C LYS A 164 40.64 1.61 -24.74
N VAL A 165 41.31 1.16 -25.80
CA VAL A 165 40.68 0.86 -27.09
C VAL A 165 39.72 -0.31 -26.98
N ALA A 166 40.07 -1.36 -26.23
CA ALA A 166 39.17 -2.50 -26.00
C ALA A 166 37.91 -2.10 -25.21
N GLU A 167 38.04 -1.25 -24.19
CA GLU A 167 36.88 -0.70 -23.45
C GLU A 167 36.02 0.23 -24.33
N ALA A 168 36.63 1.02 -25.21
CA ALA A 168 35.88 1.83 -26.19
C ALA A 168 35.07 0.95 -27.15
N PHE A 169 35.68 -0.11 -27.70
CA PHE A 169 34.97 -1.07 -28.56
C PHE A 169 33.86 -1.82 -27.84
N LYS A 170 34.04 -2.17 -26.57
CA LYS A 170 32.99 -2.79 -25.75
C LYS A 170 31.80 -1.84 -25.58
N THR A 171 32.07 -0.58 -25.25
CA THR A 171 31.05 0.47 -25.13
C THR A 171 30.30 0.71 -26.45
N GLU A 172 31.03 0.74 -27.56
CA GLU A 172 30.44 0.94 -28.89
C GLU A 172 29.60 -0.27 -29.33
N ALA A 173 30.04 -1.49 -29.02
CA ALA A 173 29.27 -2.72 -29.25
C ALA A 173 28.00 -2.79 -28.39
N GLU A 174 28.05 -2.36 -27.12
CA GLU A 174 26.88 -2.26 -26.24
C GLU A 174 25.88 -1.20 -26.74
N THR A 175 26.40 -0.09 -27.29
CA THR A 175 25.59 0.97 -27.91
C THR A 175 24.90 0.46 -29.18
N ALA A 176 25.64 -0.18 -30.09
CA ALA A 176 25.08 -0.80 -31.30
C ALA A 176 24.04 -1.89 -30.99
N ARG A 177 24.26 -2.68 -29.93
CA ARG A 177 23.27 -3.66 -29.44
C ARG A 177 22.01 -2.98 -28.92
N SER A 178 22.16 -1.87 -28.20
CA SER A 178 21.04 -1.08 -27.67
C SER A 178 20.24 -0.43 -28.80
N GLU A 179 20.90 0.09 -29.83
CA GLU A 179 20.26 0.62 -31.04
C GLU A 179 19.53 -0.45 -31.83
N ALA A 180 20.10 -1.65 -31.97
CA ALA A 180 19.45 -2.80 -32.61
C ALA A 180 18.20 -3.26 -31.84
N VAL A 181 18.25 -3.27 -30.50
CA VAL A 181 17.08 -3.53 -29.66
C VAL A 181 16.02 -2.44 -29.85
N ARG A 182 16.42 -1.17 -29.87
CA ARG A 182 15.52 -0.03 -30.13
C ARG A 182 14.85 -0.12 -31.51
N ALA A 183 15.58 -0.54 -32.53
CA ALA A 183 15.04 -0.74 -33.88
C ALA A 183 14.07 -1.93 -33.94
N ALA A 184 14.36 -3.02 -33.22
CA ALA A 184 13.44 -4.16 -33.10
C ALA A 184 12.15 -3.77 -32.35
N THR A 185 12.26 -3.01 -31.26
CA THR A 185 11.11 -2.45 -30.52
C THR A 185 10.32 -1.50 -31.39
N GLY A 186 10.96 -0.58 -32.13
CA GLY A 186 10.26 0.30 -33.07
C GLY A 186 9.53 -0.46 -34.18
N SER A 187 10.04 -1.62 -34.61
CA SER A 187 9.35 -2.49 -35.57
C SER A 187 8.16 -3.24 -34.96
N THR A 188 8.22 -3.63 -33.68
CA THR A 188 7.06 -4.21 -32.97
C THR A 188 6.01 -3.13 -32.72
N ASP A 189 6.42 -1.94 -32.29
CA ASP A 189 5.52 -0.81 -32.05
C ASP A 189 4.80 -0.39 -33.34
N ALA A 190 5.50 -0.40 -34.48
CA ALA A 190 4.89 -0.13 -35.79
C ALA A 190 3.89 -1.22 -36.21
N LYS A 191 4.16 -2.49 -35.89
CA LYS A 191 3.24 -3.60 -36.16
C LYS A 191 2.00 -3.52 -35.26
N ASP A 192 2.20 -3.24 -33.98
CA ASP A 192 1.13 -3.06 -33.00
C ASP A 192 0.30 -1.82 -33.33
N SER A 193 0.93 -0.74 -33.79
CA SER A 193 0.23 0.46 -34.30
C SER A 193 -0.60 0.17 -35.55
N ALA A 194 -0.11 -0.69 -36.45
CA ALA A 194 -0.88 -1.13 -37.62
C ALA A 194 -2.05 -2.06 -37.25
N GLU A 195 -1.89 -2.96 -36.27
CA GLU A 195 -2.97 -3.79 -35.73
C GLU A 195 -4.00 -2.95 -34.95
N LYS A 196 -3.56 -2.00 -34.12
CA LYS A 196 -4.42 -1.00 -33.46
C LYS A 196 -5.19 -0.17 -34.47
N SER A 197 -4.56 0.26 -35.57
CA SER A 197 -5.23 1.01 -36.63
C SER A 197 -6.27 0.17 -37.37
N ARG A 198 -6.02 -1.13 -37.59
CA ARG A 198 -7.02 -2.06 -38.16
C ARG A 198 -8.17 -2.32 -37.19
N ALA A 199 -7.88 -2.53 -35.91
CA ALA A 199 -8.89 -2.70 -34.88
C ALA A 199 -9.74 -1.42 -34.72
N ALA A 200 -9.11 -0.25 -34.77
CA ALA A 200 -9.79 1.04 -34.77
C ALA A 200 -10.69 1.23 -36.01
N ALA A 201 -10.24 0.79 -37.19
CA ALA A 201 -11.07 0.82 -38.40
C ALA A 201 -12.27 -0.14 -38.33
N GLU A 202 -12.09 -1.34 -37.79
CA GLU A 202 -13.19 -2.31 -37.62
C GLU A 202 -14.15 -1.85 -36.51
N LYS A 203 -13.62 -1.28 -35.43
CA LYS A 203 -14.41 -0.66 -34.38
C LYS A 203 -15.18 0.55 -34.92
N ALA A 204 -14.58 1.42 -35.73
CA ALA A 204 -15.26 2.55 -36.36
C ALA A 204 -16.41 2.09 -37.28
N LYS A 205 -16.27 0.93 -37.93
CA LYS A 205 -17.34 0.33 -38.73
C LYS A 205 -18.47 -0.21 -37.85
N GLN A 206 -18.14 -0.89 -36.75
CA GLN A 206 -19.13 -1.36 -35.74
C GLN A 206 -19.81 -0.18 -35.05
N ASP A 207 -19.07 0.88 -34.71
CA ASP A 207 -19.57 2.11 -34.11
C ASP A 207 -20.50 2.83 -35.11
N ALA A 208 -20.21 2.80 -36.42
CA ALA A 208 -21.11 3.35 -37.45
C ALA A 208 -22.40 2.51 -37.62
N GLU A 209 -22.31 1.18 -37.54
CA GLU A 209 -23.47 0.29 -37.54
C GLU A 209 -24.32 0.46 -36.27
N ALA A 210 -23.67 0.61 -35.11
CA ALA A 210 -24.31 0.89 -33.83
C ALA A 210 -24.92 2.29 -33.79
N ALA A 211 -24.27 3.31 -34.35
CA ALA A 211 -24.81 4.67 -34.48
C ALA A 211 -26.04 4.70 -35.40
N LYS A 212 -26.06 3.85 -36.45
CA LYS A 212 -27.24 3.68 -37.29
C LYS A 212 -28.38 3.00 -36.53
N ALA A 213 -28.09 1.94 -35.77
CA ALA A 213 -29.08 1.28 -34.93
C ALA A 213 -29.59 2.19 -33.80
N ALA A 214 -28.72 3.02 -33.22
CA ALA A 214 -29.08 4.05 -32.26
C ALA A 214 -29.95 5.14 -32.89
N ALA A 215 -29.62 5.61 -34.10
CA ALA A 215 -30.47 6.56 -34.82
C ALA A 215 -31.86 5.99 -35.16
N ASP A 216 -31.94 4.69 -35.49
CA ASP A 216 -33.21 3.99 -35.71
C ASP A 216 -33.99 3.83 -34.38
N ALA A 217 -33.31 3.54 -33.27
CA ALA A 217 -33.91 3.46 -31.93
C ALA A 217 -34.34 4.84 -31.40
N ASP A 218 -33.56 5.90 -31.65
CA ASP A 218 -33.88 7.29 -31.33
C ASP A 218 -35.09 7.75 -32.11
N LYS A 219 -35.24 7.30 -33.36
CA LYS A 219 -36.44 7.54 -34.16
C LYS A 219 -37.66 6.84 -33.57
N GLU A 220 -37.55 5.57 -33.18
CA GLU A 220 -38.63 4.85 -32.49
C GLU A 220 -38.96 5.46 -31.13
N ALA A 221 -37.95 5.92 -30.39
CA ALA A 221 -38.10 6.61 -29.11
C ALA A 221 -38.73 8.00 -29.29
N ALA A 222 -38.40 8.73 -30.35
CA ALA A 222 -39.03 10.00 -30.71
C ALA A 222 -40.50 9.81 -31.10
N GLU A 223 -40.82 8.76 -31.86
CA GLU A 223 -42.20 8.39 -32.20
C GLU A 223 -42.99 7.97 -30.93
N ALA A 224 -42.35 7.25 -30.00
CA ALA A 224 -42.95 6.91 -28.70
C ALA A 224 -43.09 8.12 -27.76
N ALA A 225 -42.14 9.04 -27.78
CA ALA A 225 -42.18 10.30 -27.02
C ALA A 225 -43.27 11.21 -27.58
N GLN A 226 -43.43 11.28 -28.90
CA GLN A 226 -44.55 11.96 -29.53
C GLN A 226 -45.90 11.35 -29.09
N ALA A 227 -46.02 10.02 -29.10
CA ALA A 227 -47.24 9.36 -28.62
C ALA A 227 -47.52 9.61 -27.13
N LYS A 228 -46.47 9.68 -26.29
CA LYS A 228 -46.60 10.07 -24.87
C LYS A 228 -46.95 11.55 -24.70
N ALA A 229 -46.40 12.44 -25.53
CA ALA A 229 -46.72 13.86 -25.54
C ALA A 229 -48.19 14.09 -25.96
N GLU A 230 -48.67 13.37 -26.96
CA GLU A 230 -50.08 13.38 -27.36
C GLU A 230 -50.98 12.82 -26.24
N ALA A 231 -50.55 11.78 -25.52
CA ALA A 231 -51.27 11.27 -24.36
C ALA A 231 -51.26 12.23 -23.16
N ALA A 232 -50.15 12.93 -22.91
CA ALA A 232 -50.00 13.94 -21.87
C ALA A 232 -50.82 15.19 -22.19
N GLN A 233 -50.84 15.63 -23.45
CA GLN A 233 -51.71 16.71 -23.93
C GLN A 233 -53.18 16.36 -23.68
N LYS A 234 -53.58 15.11 -23.97
CA LYS A 234 -54.94 14.63 -23.71
C LYS A 234 -55.27 14.52 -22.22
N ALA A 235 -54.29 14.22 -21.38
CA ALA A 235 -54.43 14.24 -19.92
C ALA A 235 -54.54 15.67 -19.38
N ALA A 236 -53.78 16.61 -19.95
CA ALA A 236 -53.86 18.04 -19.63
C ALA A 236 -55.22 18.64 -20.04
N GLU A 237 -55.74 18.32 -21.22
CA GLU A 237 -57.09 18.70 -21.65
C GLU A 237 -58.17 18.15 -20.71
N ASN A 238 -58.01 16.91 -20.22
CA ASN A 238 -58.90 16.33 -19.22
C ASN A 238 -58.79 17.03 -17.86
N ALA A 239 -57.57 17.37 -17.41
CA ALA A 239 -57.33 18.10 -16.17
C ALA A 239 -57.89 19.53 -16.25
N GLU A 240 -57.74 20.21 -17.38
CA GLU A 240 -58.37 21.52 -17.65
C GLU A 240 -59.90 21.43 -17.59
N THR A 241 -60.47 20.33 -18.11
CA THR A 241 -61.91 20.06 -18.05
C THR A 241 -62.39 19.84 -16.62
N GLU A 242 -61.64 19.09 -15.80
CA GLU A 242 -61.95 18.88 -14.38
C GLU A 242 -61.73 20.16 -13.54
N ALA A 243 -60.72 20.97 -13.86
CA ALA A 243 -60.51 22.29 -13.25
C ALA A 243 -61.66 23.25 -13.57
N LYS A 244 -62.17 23.26 -14.82
CA LYS A 244 -63.38 24.01 -15.20
C LYS A 244 -64.62 23.50 -14.48
N LYS A 245 -64.76 22.19 -14.25
CA LYS A 245 -65.86 21.64 -13.42
C LYS A 245 -65.75 22.07 -11.97
N ALA A 246 -64.55 22.06 -11.39
CA ALA A 246 -64.31 22.54 -10.03
C ALA A 246 -64.59 24.04 -9.92
N GLN A 247 -64.18 24.84 -10.91
CA GLN A 247 -64.51 26.27 -10.99
C GLN A 247 -66.02 26.51 -11.07
N THR A 248 -66.74 25.73 -11.88
CA THR A 248 -68.20 25.81 -12.00
C THR A 248 -68.89 25.39 -10.69
N ALA A 249 -68.38 24.38 -9.99
CA ALA A 249 -68.88 23.96 -8.69
C ALA A 249 -68.66 25.05 -7.63
N THR A 250 -67.52 25.74 -7.67
CA THR A 250 -67.21 26.89 -6.82
C THR A 250 -68.11 28.10 -7.11
N GLU A 251 -68.35 28.41 -8.38
CA GLU A 251 -69.32 29.45 -8.76
C GLU A 251 -70.74 29.09 -8.31
N THR A 252 -71.14 27.82 -8.44
CA THR A 252 -72.44 27.32 -7.96
C THR A 252 -72.56 27.45 -6.44
N ALA A 253 -71.48 27.14 -5.71
CA ALA A 253 -71.41 27.34 -4.26
C ALA A 253 -71.50 28.84 -3.90
N LYS A 254 -70.84 29.71 -4.67
CA LYS A 254 -70.92 31.17 -4.50
C LYS A 254 -72.35 31.70 -4.70
N THR A 255 -73.05 31.22 -5.73
CA THR A 255 -74.47 31.56 -5.97
C THR A 255 -75.38 31.00 -4.87
N ALA A 256 -75.09 29.81 -4.33
CA ALA A 256 -75.84 29.24 -3.21
C ALA A 256 -75.65 30.07 -1.93
N VAL A 257 -74.43 30.58 -1.69
CA VAL A 257 -74.14 31.51 -0.58
C VAL A 257 -74.86 32.85 -0.77
N GLU A 258 -74.89 33.40 -1.98
CA GLU A 258 -75.67 34.61 -2.29
C GLU A 258 -77.18 34.40 -2.11
N THR A 259 -77.69 33.23 -2.48
CA THR A 259 -79.10 32.85 -2.27
C THR A 259 -79.43 32.78 -0.78
N ALA A 260 -78.59 32.10 0.01
CA ALA A 260 -78.72 32.04 1.46
C ALA A 260 -78.66 33.43 2.11
N ARG A 261 -77.86 34.34 1.57
CA ARG A 261 -77.80 35.75 1.98
C ARG A 261 -79.11 36.48 1.70
N SER A 262 -79.68 36.34 0.51
CA SER A 262 -80.97 36.95 0.16
C SER A 262 -82.12 36.40 1.01
N GLU A 263 -82.10 35.11 1.33
CA GLU A 263 -83.05 34.49 2.25
C GLU A 263 -82.90 35.03 3.69
N ALA A 264 -81.66 35.19 4.17
CA ALA A 264 -81.39 35.80 5.47
C ALA A 264 -81.81 37.28 5.53
N GLU A 265 -81.64 38.03 4.45
CA GLU A 265 -82.09 39.43 4.33
C GLU A 265 -83.62 39.54 4.29
N THR A 266 -84.28 38.59 3.64
CA THR A 266 -85.74 38.45 3.65
C THR A 266 -86.24 38.14 5.06
N ALA A 267 -85.62 37.19 5.76
CA ALA A 267 -85.95 36.87 7.15
C ALA A 267 -85.72 38.06 8.10
N LYS A 268 -84.68 38.88 7.85
CA LYS A 268 -84.44 40.13 8.57
C LYS A 268 -85.57 41.15 8.34
N ASN A 269 -86.05 41.30 7.10
CA ASN A 269 -87.16 42.19 6.77
C ASN A 269 -88.48 41.70 7.37
N ASP A 270 -88.75 40.40 7.36
CA ASP A 270 -89.91 39.79 8.01
C ASP A 270 -89.88 39.99 9.53
N ALA A 271 -88.70 39.90 10.15
CA ALA A 271 -88.51 40.20 11.57
C ALA A 271 -88.78 41.69 11.89
N VAL A 272 -88.39 42.61 10.99
CA VAL A 272 -88.71 44.04 11.11
C VAL A 272 -90.21 44.28 10.99
N GLN A 273 -90.90 43.66 10.02
CA GLN A 273 -92.35 43.77 9.88
C GLN A 273 -93.10 43.16 11.09
N ALA A 274 -92.62 42.04 11.62
CA ALA A 274 -93.17 41.44 12.83
C ALA A 274 -92.99 42.35 14.06
N LYS A 275 -91.86 43.06 14.15
CA LYS A 275 -91.60 44.07 15.19
C LYS A 275 -92.53 45.28 15.06
N GLU A 276 -92.73 45.80 13.86
CA GLU A 276 -93.69 46.90 13.60
C GLU A 276 -95.13 46.47 13.90
N ALA A 277 -95.52 45.25 13.54
CA ALA A 277 -96.82 44.67 13.88
C ALA A 277 -96.99 44.50 15.40
N ALA A 278 -95.94 44.08 16.12
CA ALA A 278 -95.94 43.98 17.58
C ALA A 278 -96.01 45.36 18.26
N GLU A 279 -95.37 46.39 17.71
CA GLU A 279 -95.51 47.77 18.19
C GLU A 279 -96.93 48.33 17.96
N LYS A 280 -97.58 47.94 16.85
CA LYS A 280 -98.98 48.28 16.56
C LYS A 280 -99.98 47.56 17.48
N ALA A 281 -99.64 46.37 17.97
CA ALA A 281 -100.44 45.61 18.94
C ALA A 281 -100.36 46.16 20.38
N LYS A 282 -99.43 47.10 20.65
CA LYS A 282 -99.20 47.69 21.98
C LYS A 282 -100.32 48.62 22.47
N SER A 283 -101.38 48.82 21.68
CA SER A 283 -102.65 49.47 22.07
C SER A 283 -103.78 48.48 22.43
N GLY A 284 -103.48 47.18 22.52
CA GLY A 284 -104.42 46.09 22.86
C GLY A 284 -104.38 45.64 24.34
N THR A 285 -105.15 44.59 24.66
CA THR A 285 -105.40 44.11 26.04
C THR A 285 -104.25 43.26 26.60
N ALA A 286 -104.28 42.92 27.91
CA ALA A 286 -103.18 42.28 28.64
C ALA A 286 -102.68 40.93 28.06
N ALA A 287 -103.50 40.18 27.31
CA ALA A 287 -103.11 38.93 26.65
C ALA A 287 -102.22 39.15 25.40
N ASP A 288 -102.31 40.31 24.75
CA ASP A 288 -101.53 40.65 23.55
C ASP A 288 -100.07 41.00 23.90
N ARG A 289 -99.81 41.37 25.16
CA ARG A 289 -98.50 41.80 25.66
C ARG A 289 -97.53 40.63 25.85
N GLU A 290 -98.02 39.47 26.27
CA GLU A 290 -97.19 38.27 26.51
C GLU A 290 -96.75 37.60 25.19
N VAL A 291 -97.63 37.60 24.17
CA VAL A 291 -97.34 37.10 22.82
C VAL A 291 -96.34 38.01 22.09
N ALA A 292 -96.46 39.34 22.25
CA ALA A 292 -95.52 40.30 21.69
C ALA A 292 -94.12 40.22 22.32
N GLU A 293 -94.04 39.94 23.62
CA GLU A 293 -92.76 39.81 24.35
C GLU A 293 -92.05 38.49 24.01
N ALA A 294 -92.79 37.40 23.77
CA ALA A 294 -92.27 36.15 23.24
C ALA A 294 -91.77 36.28 21.79
N ALA A 295 -92.51 36.99 20.92
CA ALA A 295 -92.12 37.25 19.53
C ALA A 295 -90.86 38.14 19.45
N SER A 296 -90.74 39.15 20.32
CA SER A 296 -89.56 40.03 20.41
C SER A 296 -88.29 39.26 20.83
N LYS A 297 -88.39 38.33 21.79
CA LYS A 297 -87.27 37.47 22.19
C LYS A 297 -86.89 36.49 21.08
N ALA A 298 -87.85 35.90 20.36
CA ALA A 298 -87.57 35.03 19.23
C ALA A 298 -86.88 35.79 18.08
N ALA A 299 -87.30 37.03 17.80
CA ALA A 299 -86.68 37.88 16.79
C ALA A 299 -85.25 38.30 17.16
N GLN A 300 -84.97 38.60 18.44
CA GLN A 300 -83.60 38.89 18.90
C GLN A 300 -82.68 37.68 18.78
N VAL A 301 -83.16 36.47 19.09
CA VAL A 301 -82.36 35.24 18.97
C VAL A 301 -82.04 34.92 17.49
N SER A 302 -82.99 35.12 16.57
CA SER A 302 -82.74 34.98 15.13
C SER A 302 -81.83 36.05 14.55
N ALA A 303 -81.88 37.29 15.05
CA ALA A 303 -80.99 38.35 14.59
C ALA A 303 -79.52 38.09 14.99
N ILE A 304 -79.30 37.63 16.23
CA ILE A 304 -77.96 37.29 16.73
C ILE A 304 -77.39 36.05 16.02
N SER A 305 -78.21 35.05 15.70
CA SER A 305 -77.76 33.87 14.95
C SER A 305 -77.44 34.18 13.48
N ALA A 306 -78.18 35.09 12.86
CA ALA A 306 -77.91 35.56 11.49
C ALA A 306 -76.63 36.39 11.41
N GLU A 307 -76.40 37.30 12.35
CA GLU A 307 -75.18 38.13 12.43
C GLU A 307 -73.92 37.28 12.62
N LYS A 308 -73.98 36.28 13.51
CA LYS A 308 -72.87 35.34 13.75
C LYS A 308 -72.61 34.39 12.58
N SER A 309 -73.62 34.13 11.75
CA SER A 309 -73.48 33.33 10.53
C SER A 309 -72.90 34.16 9.38
N ALA A 310 -73.19 35.46 9.33
CA ALA A 310 -72.60 36.39 8.37
C ALA A 310 -71.10 36.61 8.64
N GLU A 311 -70.69 36.84 9.89
CA GLU A 311 -69.25 36.95 10.25
C GLU A 311 -68.46 35.70 9.84
N ARG A 312 -68.99 34.50 10.10
CA ARG A 312 -68.34 33.23 9.71
C ARG A 312 -68.21 33.07 8.20
N ALA A 313 -69.19 33.54 7.43
CA ALA A 313 -69.14 33.50 5.97
C ALA A 313 -68.10 34.49 5.41
N GLU A 314 -67.86 35.61 6.10
CA GLU A 314 -66.91 36.63 5.70
C GLU A 314 -65.46 36.19 5.98
N THR A 315 -65.19 35.56 7.12
CA THR A 315 -63.87 34.96 7.42
C THR A 315 -63.54 33.80 6.48
N ALA A 316 -64.50 32.93 6.20
CA ALA A 316 -64.31 31.82 5.25
C ALA A 316 -64.00 32.31 3.83
N LYS A 317 -64.48 33.48 3.43
CA LYS A 317 -64.20 34.08 2.12
C LYS A 317 -62.73 34.51 1.96
N GLU A 318 -62.14 35.09 3.01
CA GLU A 318 -60.74 35.53 2.97
C GLU A 318 -59.77 34.35 2.94
N GLU A 319 -60.00 33.32 3.77
CA GLU A 319 -59.18 32.10 3.82
C GLU A 319 -59.25 31.28 2.50
N ILE A 320 -60.44 31.23 1.87
CA ILE A 320 -60.63 30.55 0.58
C ILE A 320 -59.96 31.32 -0.55
N GLN A 321 -60.01 32.66 -0.54
CA GLN A 321 -59.37 33.47 -1.57
C GLN A 321 -57.84 33.40 -1.47
N GLU A 322 -57.28 33.45 -0.27
CA GLU A 322 -55.83 33.36 -0.05
C GLU A 322 -55.29 31.96 -0.42
N SER A 323 -56.04 30.90 -0.09
CA SER A 323 -55.72 29.54 -0.57
C SER A 323 -55.82 29.42 -2.09
N ALA A 324 -56.82 30.04 -2.73
CA ALA A 324 -56.99 30.00 -4.18
C ALA A 324 -55.84 30.73 -4.91
N ASP A 325 -55.43 31.89 -4.42
CA ASP A 325 -54.33 32.68 -4.98
C ASP A 325 -52.98 31.93 -4.82
N GLN A 326 -52.76 31.26 -3.69
CA GLN A 326 -51.56 30.45 -3.46
C GLN A 326 -51.53 29.19 -4.34
N ILE A 327 -52.67 28.52 -4.55
CA ILE A 327 -52.77 27.36 -5.45
C ILE A 327 -52.50 27.79 -6.90
N GLN A 328 -53.03 28.93 -7.33
CA GLN A 328 -52.80 29.44 -8.69
C GLN A 328 -51.33 29.78 -8.93
N LYS A 329 -50.67 30.45 -7.97
CA LYS A 329 -49.24 30.74 -8.06
C LYS A 329 -48.39 29.47 -8.11
N ASN A 330 -48.67 28.49 -7.26
CA ASN A 330 -47.97 27.21 -7.29
C ASN A 330 -48.19 26.47 -8.62
N THR A 331 -49.37 26.60 -9.23
CA THR A 331 -49.68 25.98 -10.52
C THR A 331 -48.86 26.61 -11.65
N GLU A 332 -48.71 27.93 -11.65
CA GLU A 332 -47.89 28.67 -12.63
C GLU A 332 -46.38 28.36 -12.46
N ASP A 333 -45.89 28.27 -11.22
CA ASP A 333 -44.50 27.92 -10.91
C ASP A 333 -44.16 26.47 -11.33
N ILE A 334 -45.09 25.53 -11.14
CA ILE A 334 -44.94 24.12 -11.59
C ILE A 334 -44.94 24.02 -13.11
N ALA A 335 -45.82 24.75 -13.81
CA ALA A 335 -45.88 24.74 -15.27
C ALA A 335 -44.58 25.29 -15.90
N GLY A 336 -43.98 26.33 -15.29
CA GLY A 336 -42.69 26.85 -15.73
C GLY A 336 -41.51 25.87 -15.52
N LEU A 337 -41.57 25.04 -14.48
CA LEU A 337 -40.60 23.97 -14.24
C LEU A 337 -40.75 22.82 -15.27
N GLU A 338 -41.98 22.42 -15.61
CA GLU A 338 -42.24 21.34 -16.59
C GLU A 338 -41.75 21.69 -18.00
N GLU A 339 -41.94 22.94 -18.46
CA GLU A 339 -41.50 23.39 -19.80
C GLU A 339 -39.97 23.45 -19.91
N THR A 340 -39.27 23.79 -18.83
CA THR A 340 -37.79 23.84 -18.78
C THR A 340 -37.19 22.42 -18.74
N VAL A 341 -37.86 21.48 -18.10
CA VAL A 341 -37.42 20.09 -17.87
C VAL A 341 -37.72 19.15 -19.04
N SER A 342 -38.71 19.47 -19.90
CA SER A 342 -39.08 18.68 -21.09
C SER A 342 -38.04 18.75 -22.22
N THR A 343 -37.14 19.75 -22.20
CA THR A 343 -36.27 20.07 -23.35
C THR A 343 -34.80 19.65 -23.17
N ALA A 344 -34.36 19.34 -21.95
CA ALA A 344 -33.03 18.81 -21.65
C ALA A 344 -33.14 17.85 -20.45
N GLY A 345 -32.73 16.59 -20.59
CA GLY A 345 -32.81 15.62 -19.49
C GLY A 345 -32.14 16.14 -18.20
N ILE A 346 -32.68 15.77 -17.04
CA ILE A 346 -32.11 16.17 -15.75
C ILE A 346 -30.80 15.40 -15.50
N SER A 347 -29.80 16.10 -14.96
CA SER A 347 -28.57 15.49 -14.46
C SER A 347 -28.34 15.85 -13.01
N VAL A 348 -27.71 14.94 -12.29
CA VAL A 348 -27.33 15.12 -10.89
C VAL A 348 -25.84 15.02 -10.73
N THR A 349 -25.28 15.89 -9.89
CA THR A 349 -23.90 15.79 -9.44
C THR A 349 -23.91 15.20 -8.04
N GLU A 350 -23.26 14.05 -7.91
CA GLU A 350 -23.07 13.37 -6.63
C GLU A 350 -21.58 13.29 -6.33
N ALA A 351 -21.22 13.29 -5.05
CA ALA A 351 -19.84 13.23 -4.60
C ALA A 351 -19.67 12.20 -3.47
N GLY A 352 -18.51 11.57 -3.41
CA GLY A 352 -18.22 10.56 -2.40
C GLY A 352 -17.09 9.62 -2.83
N THR A 353 -16.80 8.62 -2.00
CA THR A 353 -15.83 7.55 -2.34
C THR A 353 -16.47 6.41 -3.14
N GLY A 354 -17.80 6.31 -3.09
CA GLY A 354 -18.63 5.51 -3.97
C GLY A 354 -19.93 6.27 -4.22
N ILE A 355 -20.34 6.36 -5.48
CA ILE A 355 -21.51 7.13 -5.92
C ILE A 355 -22.56 6.15 -6.44
N VAL A 356 -23.75 6.19 -5.85
CA VAL A 356 -24.89 5.36 -6.28
C VAL A 356 -25.98 6.28 -6.81
N VAL A 357 -26.29 6.17 -8.10
CA VAL A 357 -27.34 6.95 -8.73
C VAL A 357 -28.48 6.03 -9.17
N PRO A 358 -29.63 6.07 -8.45
CA PRO A 358 -30.81 5.29 -8.80
C PRO A 358 -31.55 5.91 -10.00
N GLU A 359 -32.23 5.07 -10.78
CA GLU A 359 -33.05 5.47 -11.94
C GLU A 359 -32.30 6.43 -12.92
N CYS A 360 -31.04 6.12 -13.23
CA CYS A 360 -30.31 6.70 -14.36
C CYS A 360 -30.99 6.36 -15.69
N THR A 361 -30.95 7.30 -16.63
CA THR A 361 -31.48 7.14 -18.00
C THR A 361 -30.44 6.63 -19.00
N GLY A 362 -29.31 6.11 -18.49
CA GLY A 362 -28.17 5.69 -19.29
C GLY A 362 -27.50 6.84 -20.07
N GLY A 363 -26.38 6.53 -20.73
CA GLY A 363 -25.71 7.48 -21.62
C GLY A 363 -24.38 8.02 -21.09
N LYS A 364 -23.87 9.11 -21.68
CA LYS A 364 -22.53 9.63 -21.34
C LYS A 364 -22.51 10.33 -19.99
N LEU A 365 -21.41 10.18 -19.25
CA LEU A 365 -21.14 11.04 -18.10
C LEU A 365 -20.96 12.47 -18.61
N GLN A 366 -21.55 13.43 -17.91
CA GLN A 366 -21.51 14.84 -18.27
C GLN A 366 -20.39 15.57 -17.53
N GLY A 367 -19.92 15.01 -16.42
CA GLY A 367 -18.80 15.50 -15.64
C GLY A 367 -18.25 14.38 -14.78
N LEU A 368 -16.93 14.35 -14.62
CA LEU A 368 -16.27 13.44 -13.68
C LEU A 368 -14.99 14.08 -13.18
N LYS A 369 -14.82 14.06 -11.87
CA LYS A 369 -13.59 14.44 -11.19
C LYS A 369 -13.20 13.35 -10.22
N MET A 370 -11.90 13.10 -10.13
CA MET A 370 -11.32 12.28 -9.07
C MET A 370 -10.35 13.10 -8.26
N TYR A 371 -10.46 13.01 -6.95
CA TYR A 371 -9.60 13.70 -6.01
C TYR A 371 -8.77 12.67 -5.22
N GLY A 372 -7.53 13.03 -4.96
CA GLY A 372 -6.60 12.22 -4.20
C GLY A 372 -7.05 11.99 -2.76
N LYS A 373 -6.40 11.00 -2.14
CA LYS A 373 -6.57 10.69 -0.73
C LYS A 373 -5.22 10.32 -0.15
N SER A 374 -4.95 10.76 1.07
CA SER A 374 -3.81 10.28 1.83
C SER A 374 -4.20 10.09 3.28
N GLU A 375 -3.71 9.00 3.87
CA GLU A 375 -3.98 8.63 5.25
C GLU A 375 -2.67 8.45 5.99
N GLN A 376 -2.58 9.06 7.17
CA GLN A 376 -1.50 8.79 8.11
C GLN A 376 -2.11 8.64 9.49
N VAL A 377 -1.86 7.48 10.11
CA VAL A 377 -2.27 7.27 11.49
C VAL A 377 -1.37 8.10 12.40
N GLN A 378 -1.96 8.77 13.37
CA GLN A 378 -1.23 9.47 14.43
C GLN A 378 -1.56 8.82 15.76
N TYR A 379 -0.53 8.59 16.57
CA TYR A 379 -0.69 8.09 17.93
C TYR A 379 -0.26 9.17 18.91
N SER A 380 -0.99 9.27 20.01
CA SER A 380 -0.70 10.24 21.06
C SER A 380 0.47 9.83 21.96
N GLY A 381 0.80 8.53 21.97
CA GLY A 381 1.74 7.93 22.92
C GLY A 381 1.12 7.63 24.28
N LYS A 382 -0.20 7.57 24.40
CA LYS A 382 -0.92 7.32 25.65
C LYS A 382 -0.76 5.88 26.13
N ASN A 383 -0.53 4.92 25.24
CA ASN A 383 -0.26 3.55 25.64
C ASN A 383 1.17 3.43 26.17
N LEU A 384 1.29 3.10 27.45
CA LEU A 384 2.55 2.98 28.18
C LEU A 384 3.02 1.52 28.33
N PHE A 385 2.29 0.56 27.77
CA PHE A 385 2.61 -0.87 27.91
C PHE A 385 3.26 -1.47 26.66
N ASN A 386 4.55 -1.76 26.75
CA ASN A 386 5.29 -2.51 25.74
C ASN A 386 5.10 -4.02 25.95
N VAL A 387 4.22 -4.64 25.16
CA VAL A 387 3.96 -6.10 25.22
C VAL A 387 5.16 -6.91 24.72
N SER A 388 6.03 -6.31 23.90
CA SER A 388 7.19 -6.99 23.33
C SER A 388 8.33 -7.17 24.31
N ASP A 389 8.39 -6.35 25.38
CA ASP A 389 9.36 -6.53 26.45
C ASP A 389 8.93 -7.66 27.40
N THR A 390 8.98 -8.88 26.89
CA THR A 390 8.60 -10.09 27.63
C THR A 390 9.53 -10.42 28.80
N THR A 391 10.69 -9.76 28.89
CA THR A 391 11.68 -10.00 29.95
C THR A 391 11.41 -9.13 31.17
N ASN A 392 11.04 -7.87 30.97
CA ASN A 392 10.81 -6.93 32.07
C ASN A 392 9.33 -6.72 32.37
N ASN A 393 8.47 -6.72 31.34
CA ASN A 393 7.05 -6.38 31.49
C ASN A 393 6.14 -7.60 31.68
N ILE A 394 6.62 -8.81 31.38
CA ILE A 394 5.83 -10.03 31.50
C ILE A 394 6.48 -10.99 32.51
N LEU A 395 5.67 -11.47 33.45
CA LEU A 395 6.06 -12.45 34.45
C LEU A 395 5.31 -13.75 34.18
N THR A 396 6.04 -14.80 33.81
CA THR A 396 5.49 -16.16 33.73
C THR A 396 5.89 -16.94 34.98
N LYS A 397 4.91 -17.59 35.63
CA LYS A 397 5.16 -18.53 36.74
C LYS A 397 4.70 -19.93 36.35
N ASN A 398 5.39 -20.94 36.89
CA ASN A 398 5.01 -22.34 36.78
C ASN A 398 4.89 -22.87 35.34
N GLY A 399 5.71 -22.39 34.39
CA GLY A 399 5.80 -22.96 33.04
C GLY A 399 4.71 -22.55 32.05
N ILE A 400 4.13 -21.35 32.20
CA ILE A 400 3.29 -20.74 31.17
C ILE A 400 4.12 -20.53 29.91
N LYS A 401 3.56 -20.91 28.76
CA LYS A 401 4.20 -20.70 27.46
C LYS A 401 3.52 -19.55 26.74
N ILE A 402 4.28 -18.53 26.38
CA ILE A 402 3.80 -17.45 25.51
C ILE A 402 3.95 -17.94 24.07
N ASN A 403 2.83 -18.01 23.37
CA ASN A 403 2.77 -18.49 21.99
C ASN A 403 2.96 -17.35 20.99
N GLU A 404 2.46 -16.16 21.31
CA GLU A 404 2.40 -15.04 20.39
C GLU A 404 2.46 -13.73 21.17
N VAL A 405 3.23 -12.79 20.62
CA VAL A 405 3.31 -11.41 21.07
C VAL A 405 3.29 -10.53 19.83
N ASP A 406 2.36 -9.57 19.78
CA ASP A 406 2.27 -8.59 18.69
C ASP A 406 2.09 -7.19 19.28
N GLN A 407 3.09 -6.33 19.06
CA GLN A 407 3.07 -4.97 19.58
C GLN A 407 2.02 -4.08 18.94
N GLN A 408 1.78 -4.25 17.64
CA GLN A 408 0.93 -3.37 16.85
C GLN A 408 -0.54 -3.53 17.25
N ASN A 409 -0.93 -4.75 17.60
CA ASN A 409 -2.28 -5.08 18.05
C ASN A 409 -2.38 -5.28 19.58
N GLY A 410 -1.27 -5.07 20.31
CA GLY A 410 -1.20 -5.25 21.76
C GLY A 410 -1.58 -6.67 22.21
N ILE A 411 -1.11 -7.69 21.48
CA ILE A 411 -1.50 -9.09 21.69
C ILE A 411 -0.50 -9.80 22.58
N ILE A 412 -1.02 -10.56 23.54
CA ILE A 412 -0.30 -11.64 24.23
C ILE A 412 -1.18 -12.89 24.22
N LYS A 413 -0.68 -13.97 23.61
CA LYS A 413 -1.34 -15.28 23.61
C LYS A 413 -0.53 -16.25 24.44
N ALA A 414 -1.16 -16.87 25.43
CA ALA A 414 -0.48 -17.75 26.38
C ALA A 414 -1.21 -19.08 26.61
N GLU A 415 -0.42 -20.14 26.77
CA GLU A 415 -0.85 -21.49 27.14
C GLU A 415 -0.68 -21.73 28.63
N PHE A 416 -1.78 -22.12 29.26
CA PHE A 416 -1.88 -22.52 30.66
C PHE A 416 -2.12 -24.03 30.72
N SER A 417 -1.13 -24.76 31.21
CA SER A 417 -1.10 -26.24 31.29
C SER A 417 -1.38 -26.79 32.69
N GLN A 418 -1.45 -25.93 33.70
CA GLN A 418 -1.67 -26.33 35.10
C GLN A 418 -2.66 -25.38 35.79
N PRO A 419 -3.46 -25.90 36.75
CA PRO A 419 -4.33 -25.05 37.53
C PRO A 419 -3.51 -24.03 38.35
N TYR A 420 -4.09 -22.84 38.56
CA TYR A 420 -3.50 -21.72 39.31
C TYR A 420 -2.29 -21.04 38.67
N GLN A 421 -1.90 -21.38 37.43
CA GLN A 421 -0.93 -20.58 36.67
C GLN A 421 -1.44 -19.15 36.47
N GLN A 422 -0.53 -18.17 36.54
CA GLN A 422 -0.84 -16.74 36.41
C GLN A 422 0.16 -16.06 35.49
N LEU A 423 -0.34 -15.32 34.51
CA LEU A 423 0.45 -14.43 33.66
C LEU A 423 0.48 -13.05 34.33
N GLY A 424 1.63 -12.61 34.78
CA GLY A 424 1.81 -11.29 35.37
C GLY A 424 2.20 -10.27 34.32
N VAL A 425 1.61 -9.09 34.40
CA VAL A 425 2.01 -7.90 33.68
C VAL A 425 2.59 -6.92 34.70
N MET A 426 3.87 -6.59 34.53
CA MET A 426 4.58 -5.62 35.36
C MET A 426 4.37 -4.22 34.81
N ILE A 427 3.99 -3.31 35.70
CA ILE A 427 3.68 -1.93 35.38
C ILE A 427 4.61 -1.04 36.18
N ASN A 428 5.59 -0.45 35.48
CA ASN A 428 6.49 0.51 36.08
C ASN A 428 5.75 1.84 36.23
N SER A 429 5.48 2.23 37.48
CA SER A 429 4.51 3.26 37.80
C SER A 429 5.10 4.39 38.62
N SER A 430 4.65 5.60 38.34
CA SER A 430 4.93 6.77 39.17
C SER A 430 4.02 6.81 40.41
N ALA A 431 4.58 7.25 41.55
CA ALA A 431 3.84 7.46 42.78
C ALA A 431 2.66 8.43 42.58
N ASN A 432 1.57 8.19 43.32
CA ASN A 432 0.35 9.01 43.35
C ASN A 432 -0.30 9.22 41.97
N THR A 433 -0.11 8.26 41.06
CA THR A 433 -0.67 8.31 39.70
C THR A 433 -1.72 7.22 39.52
N THR A 434 -2.86 7.57 38.94
CA THR A 434 -3.90 6.63 38.55
C THR A 434 -3.62 6.10 37.15
N TYR A 435 -3.68 4.78 37.01
CA TYR A 435 -3.54 4.08 35.74
C TYR A 435 -4.78 3.27 35.46
N THR A 436 -5.11 3.14 34.18
CA THR A 436 -6.12 2.20 33.68
C THR A 436 -5.45 1.24 32.72
N LEU A 437 -5.57 -0.06 33.01
CA LEU A 437 -5.20 -1.13 32.11
C LEU A 437 -6.45 -1.63 31.38
N SER A 438 -6.58 -1.34 30.09
CA SER A 438 -7.63 -1.88 29.22
C SER A 438 -7.08 -3.02 28.37
N PHE A 439 -7.94 -3.99 28.05
CA PHE A 439 -7.63 -5.12 27.19
C PHE A 439 -8.93 -5.80 26.74
N LYS A 440 -8.87 -6.54 25.63
CA LYS A 440 -9.84 -7.59 25.34
C LYS A 440 -9.28 -8.94 25.76
N GLN A 441 -10.14 -9.86 26.14
CA GLN A 441 -9.76 -11.21 26.54
C GLN A 441 -10.62 -12.26 25.88
N LYS A 442 -9.99 -13.38 25.56
CA LYS A 442 -10.65 -14.61 25.16
C LYS A 442 -10.01 -15.78 25.86
N ASN A 443 -10.81 -16.54 26.60
CA ASN A 443 -10.37 -17.76 27.26
C ASN A 443 -11.04 -18.95 26.56
N SER A 444 -10.23 -19.83 25.97
CA SER A 444 -10.70 -20.93 25.12
C SER A 444 -11.67 -21.92 25.79
N LYS A 445 -11.84 -21.88 27.13
CA LYS A 445 -12.67 -22.82 27.87
C LYS A 445 -14.00 -22.25 28.35
N ASN A 446 -14.02 -21.05 28.92
CA ASN A 446 -15.20 -20.49 29.57
C ASN A 446 -15.26 -18.96 29.56
N ASP A 447 -14.43 -18.29 28.76
CA ASP A 447 -14.38 -16.82 28.64
C ASP A 447 -14.22 -16.07 29.97
N GLU A 448 -13.82 -16.74 31.07
CA GLU A 448 -13.63 -16.12 32.38
C GLU A 448 -12.16 -16.02 32.77
N ILE A 449 -11.73 -14.81 33.17
CA ILE A 449 -10.39 -14.56 33.69
C ILE A 449 -10.47 -13.81 35.01
N GLU A 450 -9.76 -14.32 36.01
CA GLU A 450 -9.52 -13.63 37.27
C GLU A 450 -8.31 -12.72 37.14
N VAL A 451 -8.52 -11.43 37.41
CA VAL A 451 -7.48 -10.40 37.39
C VAL A 451 -7.22 -9.95 38.82
N ARG A 452 -5.94 -9.98 39.22
CA ARG A 452 -5.49 -9.55 40.55
C ARG A 452 -4.32 -8.59 40.42
N SER A 453 -4.40 -7.46 41.11
CA SER A 453 -3.29 -6.49 41.18
C SER A 453 -2.63 -6.48 42.55
N TYR A 454 -1.33 -6.25 42.58
CA TYR A 454 -0.52 -6.24 43.79
C TYR A 454 0.46 -5.07 43.76
N TYR A 455 0.71 -4.48 44.93
CA TYR A 455 1.87 -3.61 45.12
C TYR A 455 3.12 -4.45 45.29
N VAL A 456 4.21 -4.03 44.66
CA VAL A 456 5.53 -4.65 44.86
C VAL A 456 6.52 -3.59 45.29
N LYS A 457 7.15 -3.82 46.45
CA LYS A 457 8.15 -2.94 47.06
C LYS A 457 9.39 -3.75 47.42
N ASN A 458 10.57 -3.33 46.97
CA ASN A 458 11.83 -4.06 47.17
C ASN A 458 11.73 -5.54 46.75
N ASP A 459 11.10 -5.82 45.61
CA ASP A 459 10.83 -7.17 45.09
C ASP A 459 9.97 -8.07 45.99
N VAL A 460 9.32 -7.50 47.01
CA VAL A 460 8.37 -8.20 47.89
C VAL A 460 6.94 -7.82 47.49
N MET A 461 6.16 -8.84 47.11
CA MET A 461 4.74 -8.71 46.80
C MET A 461 3.94 -8.44 48.09
N GLY A 462 3.22 -7.33 48.13
CA GLY A 462 2.31 -6.97 49.23
C GLY A 462 0.91 -7.56 49.07
N ASP A 463 -0.06 -7.01 49.80
CA ASP A 463 -1.46 -7.41 49.70
C ASP A 463 -2.08 -7.03 48.34
N SER A 464 -3.10 -7.79 47.93
CA SER A 464 -3.82 -7.54 46.69
C SER A 464 -4.59 -6.22 46.77
N ILE A 465 -4.39 -5.35 45.77
CA ILE A 465 -5.06 -4.05 45.66
C ILE A 465 -6.52 -4.24 45.26
N LYS A 466 -6.73 -5.06 44.23
CA LYS A 466 -8.05 -5.32 43.65
C LYS A 466 -8.04 -6.67 42.95
N GLN A 467 -9.12 -7.42 43.13
CA GLN A 467 -9.37 -8.73 42.54
C GLN A 467 -10.76 -8.74 41.91
N VAL A 468 -10.87 -9.19 40.67
CA VAL A 468 -12.13 -9.26 39.92
C VAL A 468 -12.13 -10.47 39.00
N VAL A 469 -13.30 -11.05 38.75
CA VAL A 469 -13.51 -12.05 37.68
C VAL A 469 -14.23 -11.36 36.54
N ILE A 470 -13.67 -11.47 35.34
CA ILE A 470 -14.12 -10.81 34.13
C ILE A 470 -14.62 -11.89 33.17
N SER A 471 -15.85 -11.75 32.71
CA SER A 471 -16.49 -12.61 31.71
C SER A 471 -16.84 -11.87 30.41
N SER A 472 -16.67 -10.54 30.38
CA SER A 472 -16.84 -9.73 29.17
C SER A 472 -15.62 -9.87 28.26
N GLU A 473 -15.84 -9.72 26.95
CA GLU A 473 -14.75 -9.70 25.97
C GLU A 473 -13.84 -8.49 26.20
N GLU A 474 -14.42 -7.30 26.42
CA GLU A 474 -13.68 -6.08 26.73
C GLU A 474 -13.68 -5.81 28.23
N ALA A 475 -12.54 -5.39 28.76
CA ALA A 475 -12.41 -5.06 30.16
C ALA A 475 -11.42 -3.93 30.41
N SER A 476 -11.64 -3.21 31.50
CA SER A 476 -10.73 -2.18 31.99
C SER A 476 -10.52 -2.32 33.48
N PHE A 477 -9.30 -2.04 33.93
CA PHE A 477 -8.90 -2.21 35.31
C PHE A 477 -8.10 -1.00 35.79
N THR A 478 -8.79 -0.12 36.53
CA THR A 478 -8.20 1.09 37.10
C THR A 478 -7.65 0.86 38.50
N PHE A 479 -6.48 1.43 38.78
CA PHE A 479 -5.82 1.41 40.09
C PHE A 479 -4.97 2.67 40.27
N THR A 480 -4.74 3.07 41.53
CA THR A 480 -3.88 4.20 41.88
C THR A 480 -2.63 3.69 42.55
N VAL A 481 -1.46 4.13 42.10
CA VAL A 481 -0.17 3.69 42.67
C VAL A 481 0.19 4.59 43.85
N LEU A 482 0.47 4.02 45.03
CA LEU A 482 0.88 4.76 46.22
C LEU A 482 2.39 4.52 46.49
N ASN A 483 3.23 5.57 46.43
CA ASN A 483 4.70 5.57 46.65
C ASN A 483 5.59 4.94 45.54
N ASP A 484 6.90 4.78 45.80
CA ASP A 484 7.95 4.24 44.90
C ASP A 484 7.85 2.72 44.62
N SER A 485 6.63 2.20 44.50
CA SER A 485 6.35 0.78 44.25
C SER A 485 5.89 0.58 42.80
N TYR A 486 6.17 -0.59 42.22
CA TYR A 486 5.58 -0.99 40.94
C TYR A 486 4.36 -1.89 41.19
N ILE A 487 3.49 -2.00 40.18
CA ILE A 487 2.30 -2.85 40.26
C ILE A 487 2.49 -4.06 39.37
N VAL A 488 2.04 -5.21 39.85
CA VAL A 488 1.91 -6.42 39.02
C VAL A 488 0.44 -6.78 38.93
N VAL A 489 -0.05 -6.94 37.70
CA VAL A 489 -1.40 -7.40 37.39
C VAL A 489 -1.31 -8.84 36.89
N PHE A 490 -1.84 -9.78 37.65
CA PHE A 490 -1.92 -11.19 37.27
C PHE A 490 -3.25 -11.52 36.61
N PHE A 491 -3.16 -12.13 35.45
CA PHE A 491 -4.26 -12.77 34.74
C PHE A 491 -4.23 -14.27 35.01
N ARG A 492 -5.36 -14.78 35.47
CA ARG A 492 -5.54 -16.19 35.80
C ARG A 492 -6.81 -16.72 35.13
N PRO A 493 -6.71 -17.71 34.23
CA PRO A 493 -7.89 -18.36 33.66
C PRO A 493 -8.71 -19.06 34.76
N LYS A 494 -10.03 -18.85 34.78
CA LYS A 494 -10.94 -19.53 35.74
C LYS A 494 -11.37 -20.89 35.20
N GLY A 495 -11.38 -21.92 36.04
CA GLY A 495 -11.74 -23.29 35.65
C GLY A 495 -10.98 -24.35 36.46
N ASN A 496 -11.55 -25.56 36.59
CA ASN A 496 -10.84 -26.72 37.14
C ASN A 496 -10.12 -27.43 35.99
N TYR A 497 -8.79 -27.34 35.97
CA TYR A 497 -7.97 -27.93 34.91
C TYR A 497 -7.31 -29.22 35.39
N SER A 498 -7.47 -30.31 34.63
CA SER A 498 -6.60 -31.49 34.73
C SER A 498 -5.22 -31.13 34.16
N SER A 499 -4.13 -31.73 34.65
CA SER A 499 -2.78 -31.54 34.10
C SER A 499 -2.62 -32.05 32.65
N SER A 500 -3.66 -32.66 32.08
CA SER A 500 -3.76 -33.10 30.67
C SER A 500 -4.37 -32.05 29.73
N ASP A 501 -4.98 -30.99 30.26
CA ASP A 501 -5.80 -30.07 29.46
C ASP A 501 -5.13 -28.69 29.35
N THR A 502 -4.63 -28.35 28.16
CA THR A 502 -4.12 -27.00 27.88
C THR A 502 -5.28 -26.02 27.69
N ASN A 503 -5.23 -24.89 28.40
CA ASN A 503 -6.09 -23.73 28.16
C ASN A 503 -5.30 -22.63 27.46
N VAL A 504 -5.83 -22.09 26.37
CA VAL A 504 -5.23 -20.95 25.65
C VAL A 504 -6.02 -19.70 25.98
N CYS A 505 -5.33 -18.67 26.44
CA CYS A 505 -5.91 -17.34 26.60
C CYS A 505 -5.22 -16.35 25.68
N GLU A 506 -6.02 -15.50 25.07
CA GLU A 506 -5.58 -14.44 24.18
C GLU A 506 -6.03 -13.12 24.77
N PHE A 507 -5.08 -12.21 24.95
CA PHE A 507 -5.31 -10.84 25.36
C PHE A 507 -4.94 -9.95 24.19
N THR A 508 -5.83 -9.06 23.77
CA THR A 508 -5.59 -8.13 22.66
C THR A 508 -5.90 -6.71 23.11
N ASN A 509 -5.46 -5.72 22.32
CA ASN A 509 -5.64 -4.31 22.65
C ASN A 509 -5.17 -3.95 24.07
N ILE A 510 -4.10 -4.59 24.55
CA ILE A 510 -3.56 -4.31 25.88
C ILE A 510 -3.01 -2.89 25.88
N GLN A 511 -3.62 -2.04 26.70
CA GLN A 511 -3.26 -0.64 26.78
C GLN A 511 -3.22 -0.17 28.23
N LEU A 512 -2.12 0.46 28.59
CA LEU A 512 -1.94 1.09 29.90
C LEU A 512 -1.91 2.60 29.73
N GLU A 513 -2.83 3.31 30.37
CA GLU A 513 -2.93 4.76 30.26
C GLU A 513 -2.88 5.43 31.64
N ARG A 514 -2.37 6.67 31.68
CA ARG A 514 -2.45 7.55 32.87
C ARG A 514 -3.79 8.27 32.91
N ASN A 515 -4.88 7.58 33.19
CA ASN A 515 -6.22 8.16 33.29
C ASN A 515 -7.12 7.31 34.20
N ALA A 516 -8.21 7.91 34.68
CA ALA A 516 -9.25 7.21 35.45
C ALA A 516 -10.19 6.36 34.58
N SER A 517 -10.21 6.59 33.27
CA SER A 517 -11.03 5.88 32.29
C SER A 517 -10.17 5.38 31.14
N SER A 518 -10.57 4.27 30.53
CA SER A 518 -9.95 3.76 29.30
C SER A 518 -10.38 4.59 28.09
N THR A 519 -9.49 4.73 27.13
CA THR A 519 -9.82 5.28 25.80
C THR A 519 -9.60 4.22 24.71
N ASP A 520 -9.91 4.57 23.47
CA ASP A 520 -9.68 3.67 22.32
C ASP A 520 -8.22 3.23 22.24
N PHE A 521 -8.03 1.98 21.80
CA PHE A 521 -6.70 1.38 21.73
C PHE A 521 -5.79 2.09 20.72
N GLU A 522 -4.55 2.34 21.12
CA GLU A 522 -3.41 2.62 20.25
C GLU A 522 -2.21 1.72 20.64
N PRO A 523 -1.35 1.33 19.68
CA PRO A 523 -0.14 0.58 19.98
C PRO A 523 0.83 1.39 20.85
N TYR A 524 1.70 0.67 21.57
CA TYR A 524 2.82 1.31 22.27
C TYR A 524 3.83 1.88 21.28
N VAL A 525 4.01 3.20 21.35
CA VAL A 525 4.97 3.97 20.56
C VAL A 525 5.97 4.70 21.45
N GLY A 526 6.50 3.99 22.45
CA GLY A 526 7.52 4.54 23.37
C GLY A 526 6.98 5.51 24.41
N GLY A 527 5.65 5.60 24.57
CA GLY A 527 5.01 6.57 25.44
C GLY A 527 5.11 8.02 24.95
N LYS A 528 5.36 8.23 23.65
CA LYS A 528 5.50 9.54 23.01
C LYS A 528 4.61 9.62 21.76
N PRO A 529 4.21 10.83 21.32
CA PRO A 529 3.48 10.97 20.06
C PRO A 529 4.23 10.37 18.87
N SER A 530 3.45 9.84 17.93
CA SER A 530 3.92 9.27 16.66
C SER A 530 3.06 9.87 15.52
N PRO A 531 3.64 10.23 14.35
CA PRO A 531 4.95 9.84 13.84
C PRO A 531 6.13 10.49 14.57
N SER A 532 7.17 9.68 14.82
CA SER A 532 8.46 10.11 15.38
C SER A 532 9.61 9.31 14.74
N PRO A 533 10.88 9.73 14.88
CA PRO A 533 12.00 8.97 14.32
C PRO A 533 12.08 7.52 14.83
N ASP A 534 11.77 7.31 16.12
CA ASP A 534 11.78 5.99 16.76
C ASP A 534 10.55 5.14 16.37
N TYR A 535 9.44 5.80 16.04
CA TYR A 535 8.16 5.18 15.68
C TYR A 535 7.59 5.85 14.43
N PRO A 536 8.14 5.59 13.24
CA PRO A 536 7.62 6.17 12.01
C PRO A 536 6.21 5.64 11.70
N GLN A 537 5.41 6.43 10.97
CA GLN A 537 4.10 6.02 10.46
C GLN A 537 4.10 6.13 8.95
N GLU A 538 3.61 5.07 8.29
CA GLU A 538 3.41 5.06 6.86
C GLU A 538 2.44 6.17 6.45
N ILE A 539 2.76 6.86 5.35
CA ILE A 539 1.82 7.72 4.64
C ILE A 539 1.21 6.85 3.55
N LYS A 540 -0.06 6.49 3.70
CA LYS A 540 -0.81 5.82 2.64
C LYS A 540 -1.27 6.87 1.65
N TYR A 541 -1.16 6.55 0.37
CA TYR A 541 -1.59 7.41 -0.72
C TYR A 541 -2.15 6.56 -1.85
N VAL A 542 -2.88 7.22 -2.75
CA VAL A 542 -3.45 6.55 -3.92
C VAL A 542 -2.41 6.46 -5.02
N GLU A 543 -2.20 5.25 -5.54
CA GLU A 543 -1.37 4.98 -6.71
C GLU A 543 -2.14 4.11 -7.70
N ASN A 544 -2.16 4.55 -8.95
CA ASN A 544 -2.78 3.87 -10.09
C ASN A 544 -4.24 3.40 -9.87
N PRO A 545 -5.17 4.29 -9.48
CA PRO A 545 -6.53 3.88 -9.13
C PRO A 545 -7.32 3.33 -10.32
N ASN A 546 -8.16 2.33 -10.07
CA ASN A 546 -9.15 1.83 -11.01
C ASN A 546 -10.53 2.42 -10.71
N LEU A 547 -11.04 3.22 -11.63
CA LEU A 547 -12.43 3.66 -11.63
C LEU A 547 -13.32 2.57 -12.24
N MET A 548 -14.43 2.27 -11.58
CA MET A 548 -15.40 1.25 -11.99
C MET A 548 -16.79 1.89 -12.10
N ILE A 549 -17.38 1.80 -13.29
CA ILE A 549 -18.78 2.19 -13.51
C ILE A 549 -19.56 0.92 -13.83
N HIS A 550 -20.50 0.56 -12.96
CA HIS A 550 -21.22 -0.70 -13.06
C HIS A 550 -22.66 -0.62 -12.58
N THR A 551 -23.43 -1.64 -12.92
CA THR A 551 -24.81 -1.82 -12.43
C THR A 551 -24.81 -2.37 -11.00
N LYS A 552 -25.93 -2.28 -10.29
CA LYS A 552 -26.09 -2.93 -8.96
C LYS A 552 -25.97 -4.46 -8.99
N ASN A 553 -26.29 -5.08 -10.14
CA ASN A 553 -26.08 -6.51 -10.34
C ASN A 553 -24.59 -6.78 -10.54
N ILE A 554 -24.00 -7.63 -9.69
CA ILE A 554 -22.57 -8.00 -9.74
C ILE A 554 -22.30 -9.38 -10.38
N VAL A 555 -23.34 -10.02 -10.95
CA VAL A 555 -23.22 -11.34 -11.59
C VAL A 555 -22.64 -11.19 -13.00
N LYS A 556 -21.34 -11.49 -13.13
CA LYS A 556 -20.58 -11.37 -14.38
C LYS A 556 -20.96 -12.45 -15.39
N ASP A 557 -21.04 -13.69 -14.92
CA ASP A 557 -21.37 -14.86 -15.73
C ASP A 557 -21.91 -15.99 -14.85
N VAL A 558 -22.55 -16.97 -15.47
CA VAL A 558 -23.18 -18.10 -14.79
C VAL A 558 -22.92 -19.40 -15.55
N TYR A 559 -22.43 -20.41 -14.83
CA TYR A 559 -22.07 -21.70 -15.38
C TYR A 559 -22.84 -22.82 -14.71
N VAL A 560 -23.26 -23.83 -15.49
CA VAL A 560 -23.83 -25.07 -14.94
C VAL A 560 -22.79 -26.17 -15.06
N ILE A 561 -22.48 -26.85 -13.96
CA ILE A 561 -21.53 -27.97 -13.93
C ILE A 561 -22.19 -29.24 -13.39
N GLU A 562 -21.81 -30.39 -13.95
CA GLU A 562 -22.18 -31.71 -13.42
C GLU A 562 -21.22 -32.09 -12.27
N THR A 563 -21.75 -32.68 -11.20
CA THR A 563 -20.94 -33.07 -10.04
C THR A 563 -20.90 -34.60 -9.86
N THR A 564 -19.81 -35.13 -9.30
CA THR A 564 -19.53 -36.58 -9.24
C THR A 564 -20.15 -37.31 -8.02
N THR A 565 -20.84 -36.60 -7.11
CA THR A 565 -21.50 -37.13 -5.89
C THR A 565 -22.87 -36.45 -5.68
N GLN A 566 -23.64 -36.87 -4.66
CA GLN A 566 -25.12 -36.77 -4.46
C GLN A 566 -25.83 -35.39 -4.65
N TYR A 567 -25.62 -34.69 -5.76
CA TYR A 567 -26.39 -33.56 -6.33
C TYR A 567 -26.05 -33.51 -7.83
N SER A 568 -26.95 -33.82 -8.77
CA SER A 568 -26.50 -34.09 -10.15
C SER A 568 -26.02 -32.86 -10.94
N SER A 569 -26.25 -31.63 -10.44
CA SER A 569 -25.73 -30.40 -11.07
C SER A 569 -25.57 -29.26 -10.06
N ALA A 570 -24.73 -28.29 -10.40
CA ALA A 570 -24.59 -27.05 -9.66
C ALA A 570 -24.57 -25.81 -10.58
N LEU A 571 -25.11 -24.70 -10.09
CA LEU A 571 -25.02 -23.38 -10.70
C LEU A 571 -23.88 -22.60 -10.03
N LEU A 572 -22.88 -22.21 -10.81
CA LEU A 572 -21.78 -21.35 -10.41
C LEU A 572 -22.09 -19.93 -10.88
N ILE A 573 -22.12 -18.98 -9.96
CA ILE A 573 -22.31 -17.56 -10.24
C ILE A 573 -20.96 -16.88 -10.09
N ASP A 574 -20.44 -16.27 -11.16
CA ASP A 574 -19.21 -15.46 -11.14
C ASP A 574 -19.51 -14.04 -10.68
N ALA A 575 -19.08 -13.71 -9.46
CA ALA A 575 -19.29 -12.42 -8.83
C ALA A 575 -18.15 -12.12 -7.84
N ASP A 576 -17.71 -10.86 -7.80
CA ASP A 576 -16.73 -10.42 -6.80
C ASP A 576 -17.47 -10.10 -5.49
N ILE A 577 -17.37 -11.00 -4.51
CA ILE A 577 -18.03 -10.87 -3.20
C ILE A 577 -17.04 -10.50 -2.09
N GLN A 578 -17.48 -9.67 -1.17
CA GLN A 578 -16.72 -9.23 0.01
C GLN A 578 -17.07 -10.14 1.20
N GLY A 579 -16.10 -10.34 2.10
CA GLY A 579 -16.33 -11.03 3.38
C GLY A 579 -17.19 -10.18 4.32
N ASP A 580 -17.89 -10.84 5.26
CA ASP A 580 -18.73 -10.20 6.28
C ASP A 580 -19.74 -9.18 5.71
N THR A 581 -20.34 -9.50 4.57
CA THR A 581 -21.23 -8.61 3.80
C THR A 581 -22.54 -9.34 3.48
N GLU A 582 -23.65 -8.62 3.58
CA GLU A 582 -24.96 -9.11 3.17
C GLU A 582 -25.21 -8.83 1.69
N TYR A 583 -25.75 -9.83 1.00
CA TYR A 583 -26.13 -9.78 -0.40
C TYR A 583 -27.55 -10.30 -0.58
N MET A 584 -28.25 -9.80 -1.59
CA MET A 584 -29.53 -10.31 -2.01
C MET A 584 -29.37 -11.01 -3.35
N LEU A 585 -29.63 -12.32 -3.38
CA LEU A 585 -29.65 -13.12 -4.60
C LEU A 585 -31.09 -13.24 -5.09
N SER A 586 -31.37 -12.65 -6.25
CA SER A 586 -32.64 -12.74 -6.96
C SER A 586 -32.48 -13.56 -8.24
N PHE A 587 -33.43 -14.44 -8.54
CA PHE A 587 -33.41 -15.28 -9.74
C PHE A 587 -34.81 -15.78 -10.11
N ILE A 588 -35.00 -16.16 -11.37
CA ILE A 588 -36.16 -16.92 -11.83
C ILE A 588 -35.72 -18.37 -11.98
N ALA A 589 -36.13 -19.21 -11.03
CA ALA A 589 -35.95 -20.65 -11.14
C ALA A 589 -37.14 -21.30 -11.87
N PRO A 590 -36.88 -22.26 -12.79
CA PRO A 590 -37.92 -23.03 -13.46
C PRO A 590 -38.90 -23.68 -12.49
N GLU A 591 -40.17 -23.74 -12.88
CA GLU A 591 -41.21 -24.32 -12.04
C GLU A 591 -40.93 -25.78 -11.68
N GLY A 592 -40.99 -26.10 -10.39
CA GLY A 592 -40.71 -27.45 -9.87
C GLY A 592 -39.24 -27.79 -9.63
N LEU A 593 -38.30 -26.95 -10.09
CA LEU A 593 -36.87 -27.10 -9.76
C LEU A 593 -36.65 -26.97 -8.26
N ARG A 594 -35.79 -27.80 -7.68
CA ARG A 594 -35.36 -27.65 -6.29
C ARG A 594 -33.95 -27.11 -6.26
N VAL A 595 -33.80 -25.93 -5.66
CA VAL A 595 -32.55 -25.19 -5.54
C VAL A 595 -32.19 -25.11 -4.07
N TYR A 596 -30.96 -25.50 -3.74
CA TYR A 596 -30.44 -25.36 -2.38
C TYR A 596 -29.50 -24.16 -2.36
N VAL A 597 -29.92 -23.09 -1.69
CA VAL A 597 -29.16 -21.85 -1.54
C VAL A 597 -28.45 -21.86 -0.19
N ASN A 598 -27.17 -21.50 -0.19
CA ASN A 598 -26.35 -21.44 1.01
C ASN A 598 -26.48 -20.06 1.67
N GLU A 599 -27.42 -19.90 2.60
CA GLU A 599 -27.73 -18.59 3.21
C GLU A 599 -26.64 -18.13 4.19
N ASN A 600 -25.90 -19.05 4.86
CA ASN A 600 -25.03 -18.73 6.01
C ASN A 600 -23.85 -19.72 6.22
N LEU A 601 -23.30 -20.35 5.19
CA LEU A 601 -22.23 -21.38 5.25
C LEU A 601 -22.51 -22.69 5.99
N CYS A 602 -23.62 -22.78 6.73
CA CYS A 602 -23.93 -23.95 7.58
C CYS A 602 -25.32 -24.54 7.31
N SER A 603 -26.17 -23.88 6.51
CA SER A 603 -27.53 -24.34 6.22
C SER A 603 -27.90 -24.10 4.76
N TYR A 604 -28.59 -25.09 4.18
CA TYR A 604 -29.21 -24.96 2.87
C TYR A 604 -30.67 -24.61 3.05
N LYS A 605 -31.11 -23.52 2.41
CA LYS A 605 -32.54 -23.30 2.20
C LYS A 605 -32.95 -23.97 0.91
N LEU A 606 -33.87 -24.92 1.03
CA LEU A 606 -34.53 -25.50 -0.12
C LEU A 606 -35.55 -24.50 -0.66
N ILE A 607 -35.38 -24.12 -1.92
CA ILE A 607 -36.28 -23.27 -2.67
C ILE A 607 -36.87 -24.11 -3.80
N LYS A 608 -38.19 -24.09 -3.90
CA LYS A 608 -38.90 -24.68 -5.03
C LYS A 608 -39.13 -23.58 -6.06
N GLY A 609 -38.60 -23.75 -7.26
CA GLY A 609 -38.77 -22.85 -8.38
C GLY A 609 -40.25 -22.72 -8.74
N THR A 610 -40.67 -21.50 -9.00
CA THR A 610 -42.06 -21.11 -9.28
C THR A 610 -42.24 -20.55 -10.68
N GLY A 611 -41.16 -20.41 -11.47
CA GLY A 611 -41.18 -19.66 -12.73
C GLY A 611 -41.33 -18.15 -12.55
N LYS A 612 -41.27 -17.63 -11.31
CA LYS A 612 -41.31 -16.20 -10.97
C LYS A 612 -40.03 -15.80 -10.25
N ILE A 613 -39.82 -14.49 -10.10
CA ILE A 613 -38.68 -13.96 -9.32
C ILE A 613 -38.77 -14.48 -7.88
N GLN A 614 -37.66 -15.00 -7.39
CA GLN A 614 -37.44 -15.43 -6.01
C GLN A 614 -36.17 -14.76 -5.51
N SER A 615 -36.18 -14.33 -4.25
CA SER A 615 -35.07 -13.61 -3.64
C SER A 615 -34.67 -14.23 -2.31
N VAL A 616 -33.36 -14.26 -2.07
CA VAL A 616 -32.76 -14.94 -0.92
C VAL A 616 -31.64 -14.07 -0.35
N PRO A 617 -31.71 -13.68 0.92
CA PRO A 617 -30.60 -13.00 1.57
C PRO A 617 -29.46 -13.99 1.81
N ILE A 618 -28.24 -13.53 1.59
CA ILE A 618 -27.00 -14.30 1.72
C ILE A 618 -26.04 -13.49 2.56
N LYS A 619 -25.45 -14.12 3.56
CA LYS A 619 -24.44 -13.50 4.41
C LYS A 619 -23.10 -14.19 4.22
N THR A 620 -22.09 -13.44 3.80
CA THR A 620 -20.71 -13.94 3.74
C THR A 620 -20.07 -13.88 5.13
N ILE A 621 -19.02 -14.66 5.38
CA ILE A 621 -18.25 -14.61 6.64
C ILE A 621 -16.94 -13.85 6.47
N LYS A 622 -16.39 -13.42 7.60
CA LYS A 622 -15.15 -12.64 7.70
C LYS A 622 -13.91 -13.32 7.10
N THR A 623 -13.79 -14.65 7.22
CA THR A 623 -12.69 -15.41 6.60
C THR A 623 -13.23 -16.36 5.54
N ILE A 624 -12.94 -16.03 4.30
CA ILE A 624 -13.24 -16.86 3.15
C ILE A 624 -12.21 -18.01 3.09
N SER A 625 -12.48 -19.12 3.79
CA SER A 625 -11.55 -20.28 3.83
C SER A 625 -11.54 -21.05 2.51
N LYS A 626 -10.34 -21.38 2.02
CA LYS A 626 -10.11 -22.26 0.83
C LYS A 626 -10.70 -23.66 0.99
N ASP A 627 -10.92 -24.10 2.22
CA ASP A 627 -11.38 -25.46 2.55
C ASP A 627 -12.91 -25.55 2.75
N ASN A 628 -13.64 -24.44 2.62
CA ASN A 628 -15.09 -24.49 2.73
C ASN A 628 -15.73 -24.93 1.40
N VAL A 629 -15.85 -26.25 1.25
CA VAL A 629 -16.43 -26.96 0.09
C VAL A 629 -17.85 -26.48 -0.27
N ASN A 630 -18.53 -25.78 0.65
CA ASN A 630 -19.88 -25.27 0.46
C ASN A 630 -19.94 -23.82 -0.09
N GLN A 631 -18.79 -23.15 -0.27
CA GLN A 631 -18.71 -21.85 -0.93
C GLN A 631 -17.63 -21.75 -2.02
N PHE A 632 -16.68 -22.71 -2.13
CA PHE A 632 -15.48 -22.49 -2.95
C PHE A 632 -15.09 -23.68 -3.83
N ASN A 633 -14.71 -23.36 -5.07
CA ASN A 633 -13.72 -24.10 -5.82
C ASN A 633 -12.34 -23.48 -5.51
N THR A 634 -11.37 -24.32 -5.19
CA THR A 634 -10.10 -24.05 -4.48
C THR A 634 -9.14 -23.03 -5.12
N ASN A 635 -9.46 -22.45 -6.28
CA ASN A 635 -8.49 -21.66 -7.06
C ASN A 635 -8.80 -20.15 -7.22
N ARG A 636 -10.04 -19.64 -7.07
CA ARG A 636 -10.36 -18.21 -7.32
C ARG A 636 -11.55 -17.74 -6.50
N GLN A 637 -11.39 -16.67 -5.71
CA GLN A 637 -12.36 -16.11 -4.75
C GLN A 637 -13.62 -15.44 -5.39
N LYS A 638 -14.21 -16.02 -6.44
CA LYS A 638 -15.19 -15.32 -7.31
C LYS A 638 -16.54 -16.02 -7.50
N TRP A 639 -16.85 -17.07 -6.73
CA TRP A 639 -17.99 -17.93 -7.07
C TRP A 639 -18.97 -18.20 -5.92
N MET A 640 -20.27 -18.21 -6.25
CA MET A 640 -21.32 -18.79 -5.40
C MET A 640 -21.85 -20.08 -6.02
N LEU A 641 -22.09 -21.10 -5.18
CA LEU A 641 -22.56 -22.43 -5.59
C LEU A 641 -24.02 -22.67 -5.17
N LEU A 642 -24.93 -22.88 -6.13
CA LEU A 642 -26.28 -23.37 -5.86
C LEU A 642 -26.38 -24.85 -6.26
N LYS A 643 -26.90 -25.71 -5.37
CA LYS A 643 -27.07 -27.14 -5.66
C LYS A 643 -28.45 -27.42 -6.24
N ILE A 644 -28.51 -28.32 -7.21
CA ILE A 644 -29.73 -28.67 -7.96
C ILE A 644 -30.06 -30.16 -7.77
N ASP A 645 -31.36 -30.51 -7.73
CA ASP A 645 -31.84 -31.91 -7.58
C ASP A 645 -31.41 -32.80 -8.76
N LYS A 646 -31.13 -34.07 -8.44
CA LYS A 646 -30.45 -35.02 -9.30
C LYS A 646 -31.21 -35.38 -10.59
N ASP A 647 -32.53 -35.27 -10.54
CA ASP A 647 -33.45 -35.76 -11.59
C ASP A 647 -33.80 -34.66 -12.62
N ASN A 648 -33.23 -33.45 -12.52
CA ASN A 648 -33.50 -32.31 -13.40
C ASN A 648 -32.38 -32.07 -14.44
N THR A 649 -32.15 -33.08 -15.27
CA THR A 649 -31.14 -33.10 -16.36
C THR A 649 -31.21 -31.88 -17.28
N VAL A 650 -30.20 -31.00 -17.14
CA VAL A 650 -29.54 -30.22 -18.20
C VAL A 650 -30.44 -29.51 -19.22
N LYS A 651 -30.81 -28.26 -18.89
CA LYS A 651 -31.11 -27.07 -19.75
C LYS A 651 -32.19 -26.19 -19.11
N SER A 652 -32.10 -25.95 -17.82
CA SER A 652 -33.03 -25.05 -17.16
C SER A 652 -32.34 -23.68 -17.02
N LYS A 653 -32.65 -22.77 -17.95
CA LYS A 653 -32.15 -21.41 -17.92
C LYS A 653 -32.71 -20.76 -16.66
N PHE A 654 -31.87 -20.59 -15.65
CA PHE A 654 -32.15 -19.58 -14.65
C PHE A 654 -32.13 -18.25 -15.39
N ASP A 655 -33.21 -17.51 -15.30
CA ASP A 655 -33.32 -16.20 -15.92
C ASP A 655 -33.22 -15.13 -14.83
N LYS A 656 -32.78 -13.93 -15.23
CA LYS A 656 -32.74 -12.75 -14.37
C LYS A 656 -31.99 -12.98 -13.05
N ILE A 657 -30.83 -13.62 -13.12
CA ILE A 657 -29.96 -13.79 -11.95
C ILE A 657 -29.33 -12.44 -11.63
N GLN A 658 -29.61 -11.95 -10.42
CA GLN A 658 -29.05 -10.73 -9.87
C GLN A 658 -28.51 -11.02 -8.48
N LEU A 659 -27.29 -10.59 -8.26
CA LEU A 659 -26.69 -10.52 -6.93
C LEU A 659 -26.39 -9.05 -6.69
N GLU A 660 -26.87 -8.51 -5.58
CA GLU A 660 -26.67 -7.11 -5.22
C GLU A 660 -26.32 -6.99 -3.74
N LYS A 661 -25.54 -5.97 -3.37
CA LYS A 661 -25.17 -5.72 -1.97
C LYS A 661 -26.39 -5.24 -1.19
N GLY A 662 -26.56 -5.73 0.03
CA GLY A 662 -27.70 -5.44 0.90
C GLY A 662 -28.63 -6.64 1.09
N ASN A 663 -29.69 -6.44 1.87
CA ASN A 663 -30.63 -7.50 2.26
C ASN A 663 -32.07 -7.23 1.79
N VAL A 664 -32.24 -6.34 0.81
CA VAL A 664 -33.53 -6.01 0.20
C VAL A 664 -33.45 -6.32 -1.29
N ALA A 665 -34.49 -6.97 -1.81
CA ALA A 665 -34.57 -7.31 -3.22
C ALA A 665 -35.05 -6.10 -4.03
N THR A 666 -34.36 -5.82 -5.13
CA THR A 666 -34.75 -4.78 -6.07
C THR A 666 -35.20 -5.36 -7.42
N THR A 667 -35.65 -4.49 -8.32
CA THR A 667 -35.95 -4.85 -9.71
C THR A 667 -34.70 -5.36 -10.42
N TYR A 668 -34.89 -6.35 -11.29
CA TYR A 668 -33.78 -6.94 -12.05
C TYR A 668 -33.16 -5.94 -13.03
N GLU A 669 -31.83 -5.83 -13.00
CA GLU A 669 -30.98 -5.13 -13.95
C GLU A 669 -29.91 -6.10 -14.50
N SER A 670 -29.55 -5.98 -15.77
CA SER A 670 -28.46 -6.78 -16.36
C SER A 670 -27.10 -6.33 -15.82
N TYR A 671 -26.14 -7.25 -15.71
CA TYR A 671 -24.77 -6.89 -15.40
C TYR A 671 -24.15 -6.00 -16.49
N GLY A 672 -23.58 -4.88 -16.06
CA GLY A 672 -22.70 -4.04 -16.86
C GLY A 672 -21.57 -3.52 -15.99
N CYS A 673 -20.34 -3.52 -16.51
CA CYS A 673 -19.19 -2.95 -15.82
C CYS A 673 -18.17 -2.43 -16.83
N LYS A 674 -17.68 -1.23 -16.59
CA LYS A 674 -16.57 -0.60 -17.31
C LYS A 674 -15.53 -0.17 -16.30
N ILE A 675 -14.27 -0.53 -16.56
CA ILE A 675 -13.14 -0.21 -15.70
C ILE A 675 -12.20 0.72 -16.48
N LEU A 676 -11.70 1.75 -15.80
CA LEU A 676 -10.68 2.67 -16.28
C LEU A 676 -9.53 2.72 -15.28
N THR A 677 -8.35 2.25 -15.69
CA THR A 677 -7.12 2.33 -14.90
C THR A 677 -6.41 3.65 -15.18
N LEU A 678 -6.07 4.40 -14.14
CA LEU A 678 -5.46 5.72 -14.26
C LEU A 678 -4.00 5.66 -13.82
N PRO A 679 -3.01 6.09 -14.62
CA PRO A 679 -1.59 5.95 -14.29
C PRO A 679 -1.07 7.09 -13.40
N TYR A 680 -1.81 7.46 -12.35
CA TYR A 680 -1.52 8.64 -11.52
C TYR A 680 -1.40 8.30 -10.04
N GLN A 681 -0.54 9.05 -9.36
CA GLN A 681 -0.53 9.17 -7.91
C GLN A 681 -1.39 10.37 -7.50
N LEU A 682 -2.36 10.15 -6.62
CA LEU A 682 -3.31 11.19 -6.19
C LEU A 682 -3.21 11.41 -4.68
N ASN A 683 -2.40 12.37 -4.28
CA ASN A 683 -2.17 12.69 -2.87
C ASN A 683 -3.19 13.71 -2.34
N ALA A 684 -3.36 13.76 -1.03
CA ALA A 684 -4.19 14.76 -0.37
C ALA A 684 -3.64 15.18 1.00
N ILE A 685 -3.96 16.39 1.44
CA ILE A 685 -3.65 16.89 2.79
C ILE A 685 -4.93 17.47 3.40
N PRO A 686 -5.33 17.05 4.62
CA PRO A 686 -6.49 17.62 5.29
C PRO A 686 -6.18 19.05 5.76
N VAL A 687 -7.13 19.96 5.55
CA VAL A 687 -7.03 21.38 5.90
C VAL A 687 -8.26 21.83 6.67
N SER A 688 -8.14 22.85 7.52
CA SER A 688 -9.29 23.40 8.25
C SER A 688 -10.21 24.27 7.37
N SER A 689 -9.69 24.77 6.24
CA SER A 689 -10.40 25.61 5.28
C SER A 689 -9.66 25.60 3.94
N ASP A 690 -10.31 26.13 2.90
CA ASP A 690 -9.76 26.38 1.56
C ASP A 690 -9.29 25.12 0.81
N GLY A 691 -9.86 23.95 1.16
CA GLY A 691 -9.67 22.72 0.40
C GLY A 691 -10.46 22.71 -0.91
N ASN A 692 -9.96 22.00 -1.93
CA ASN A 692 -10.67 21.78 -3.20
C ASN A 692 -11.63 20.59 -3.16
N TYR A 693 -11.69 19.84 -2.06
CA TYR A 693 -12.69 18.81 -1.81
C TYR A 693 -13.18 18.88 -0.36
N THR A 694 -14.45 18.58 -0.13
CA THR A 694 -15.06 18.45 1.21
C THR A 694 -15.71 17.08 1.30
N ASP A 695 -15.35 16.29 2.31
CA ASP A 695 -15.94 14.97 2.51
C ASP A 695 -17.28 15.02 3.26
N GLU A 696 -17.90 13.85 3.41
CA GLU A 696 -19.20 13.67 4.07
C GLU A 696 -19.20 14.08 5.56
N GLU A 697 -18.03 14.10 6.21
CA GLU A 697 -17.87 14.56 7.59
C GLU A 697 -17.64 16.08 7.68
N GLY A 698 -17.55 16.77 6.54
CA GLY A 698 -17.27 18.20 6.44
C GLY A 698 -15.79 18.57 6.54
N GLN A 699 -14.89 17.59 6.54
CA GLN A 699 -13.45 17.83 6.53
C GLN A 699 -13.03 18.27 5.12
N GLN A 700 -12.28 19.38 5.04
CA GLN A 700 -11.76 19.90 3.78
C GLN A 700 -10.39 19.33 3.46
N TRP A 701 -10.11 19.14 2.17
CA TRP A 701 -8.89 18.52 1.68
C TRP A 701 -8.30 19.33 0.53
N VAL A 702 -6.98 19.49 0.54
CA VAL A 702 -6.23 19.88 -0.65
C VAL A 702 -5.75 18.61 -1.33
N CYS A 703 -6.35 18.30 -2.46
CA CYS A 703 -6.16 17.07 -3.22
C CYS A 703 -5.53 17.36 -4.58
N ASP A 704 -4.65 16.46 -5.01
CA ASP A 704 -4.42 16.23 -6.44
C ASP A 704 -5.75 15.86 -7.10
N GLU A 705 -5.96 16.30 -8.34
CA GLU A 705 -7.24 16.20 -9.03
C GLU A 705 -7.04 15.71 -10.47
N ILE A 706 -7.90 14.80 -10.91
CA ILE A 706 -8.09 14.50 -12.33
C ILE A 706 -9.43 15.12 -12.73
N ASP A 707 -9.38 16.14 -13.58
CA ASP A 707 -10.55 16.80 -14.16
C ASP A 707 -10.69 16.32 -15.60
N PHE A 708 -11.57 15.32 -15.79
CA PHE A 708 -11.75 14.68 -17.10
C PHE A 708 -12.46 15.59 -18.11
N GLU A 709 -13.27 16.54 -17.63
CA GLU A 709 -13.96 17.50 -18.47
C GLU A 709 -12.98 18.53 -19.05
N ARG A 710 -12.07 19.06 -18.21
CA ARG A 710 -10.97 19.91 -18.66
C ARG A 710 -9.88 19.13 -19.40
N GLY A 711 -9.82 17.81 -19.21
CA GLY A 711 -8.75 16.96 -19.75
C GLY A 711 -7.41 17.22 -19.07
N MET A 712 -7.41 17.45 -17.75
CA MET A 712 -6.22 17.85 -16.99
C MET A 712 -6.02 16.98 -15.74
N TYR A 713 -4.77 16.61 -15.47
CA TYR A 713 -4.30 16.24 -14.14
C TYR A 713 -3.73 17.48 -13.45
N ILE A 714 -4.17 17.79 -12.24
CA ILE A 714 -3.77 18.96 -11.47
C ILE A 714 -3.15 18.50 -10.16
N GLN A 715 -1.82 18.61 -10.07
CA GLN A 715 -1.09 18.32 -8.85
C GLN A 715 -1.10 19.53 -7.92
N ARG A 716 -1.58 19.35 -6.69
CA ARG A 716 -1.58 20.36 -5.61
C ARG A 716 -0.72 19.94 -4.43
N VAL A 717 -0.42 18.66 -4.31
CA VAL A 717 0.39 18.10 -3.23
C VAL A 717 1.74 17.66 -3.77
N GLY A 718 2.79 18.30 -3.27
CA GLY A 718 4.17 17.94 -3.54
C GLY A 718 4.66 16.90 -2.54
N THR A 719 5.60 16.05 -2.98
CA THR A 719 6.27 15.05 -2.15
C THR A 719 7.77 15.30 -2.16
N LYS A 720 8.40 15.25 -0.98
CA LYS A 720 9.86 15.30 -0.85
C LYS A 720 10.38 14.17 0.03
N VAL A 721 11.58 13.70 -0.29
CA VAL A 721 12.37 12.76 0.52
C VAL A 721 13.63 13.50 0.96
N GLY A 722 13.91 13.50 2.26
CA GLY A 722 14.93 14.35 2.85
C GLY A 722 14.58 15.84 2.80
N ILE A 723 15.53 16.68 3.24
CA ILE A 723 15.42 18.14 3.16
C ILE A 723 16.69 18.66 2.48
N ASP A 724 16.52 19.36 1.35
CA ASP A 724 17.60 20.10 0.67
C ASP A 724 17.64 21.57 1.11
N GLY A 725 18.79 22.25 0.96
CA GLY A 725 18.87 23.72 1.08
C GLY A 725 19.12 24.29 2.49
N PHE A 726 19.85 23.55 3.33
CA PHE A 726 20.14 23.88 4.73
C PHE A 726 20.68 25.30 5.00
N GLN A 727 20.06 25.99 5.96
CA GLN A 727 20.74 27.02 6.76
C GLN A 727 20.79 26.59 8.22
N LYS A 728 22.00 26.29 8.72
CA LYS A 728 22.23 26.02 10.15
C LYS A 728 22.03 27.31 10.93
N THR A 729 20.90 27.46 11.61
CA THR A 729 20.73 28.54 12.58
C THR A 729 21.20 28.04 13.94
N ASN A 730 22.49 28.25 14.24
CA ASN A 730 23.00 28.08 15.60
C ASN A 730 22.38 29.17 16.49
N SER A 731 21.23 28.93 17.11
CA SER A 731 20.89 29.67 18.33
C SER A 731 21.56 28.96 19.49
N ALA A 732 22.68 29.52 19.94
CA ALA A 732 23.38 29.10 21.15
C ALA A 732 22.41 29.16 22.33
N ASN A 733 21.96 28.01 22.85
CA ASN A 733 21.56 27.79 24.24
C ASN A 733 21.41 26.28 24.51
N SER A 734 22.48 25.72 25.06
CA SER A 734 22.59 24.62 26.05
C SER A 734 21.75 23.33 26.03
N ASP A 735 20.90 23.04 25.04
CA ASP A 735 20.42 21.68 24.86
C ASP A 735 20.33 21.34 23.37
N MET A 736 21.17 20.39 22.95
CA MET A 736 21.42 20.03 21.57
C MET A 736 20.16 19.36 20.97
N SER A 737 19.25 20.19 20.47
CA SER A 737 18.21 19.84 19.49
C SER A 737 18.54 20.65 18.24
N LEU A 738 19.08 19.99 17.23
CA LEU A 738 19.43 20.67 15.99
C LEU A 738 18.14 21.15 15.30
N ARG A 739 18.03 22.46 15.10
CA ARG A 739 16.96 23.06 14.28
C ARG A 739 17.43 23.23 12.86
N ILE A 740 16.60 22.82 11.91
CA ILE A 740 16.80 23.11 10.49
C ILE A 740 15.58 23.85 9.97
N VAL A 741 15.83 25.01 9.36
CA VAL A 741 14.83 25.80 8.65
C VAL A 741 15.21 25.81 7.18
N CYS A 742 14.30 25.37 6.31
CA CYS A 742 14.46 25.44 4.87
C CYS A 742 13.46 26.46 4.30
N ASN A 743 13.95 27.35 3.43
CA ASN A 743 13.07 28.15 2.58
C ASN A 743 12.68 27.27 1.39
N THR A 744 11.40 26.99 1.26
CA THR A 744 10.88 26.19 0.16
C THR A 744 10.06 27.11 -0.74
N ASN A 745 10.59 27.44 -1.92
CA ASN A 745 9.83 28.22 -2.89
C ASN A 745 8.59 27.46 -3.41
N ASP A 746 8.63 26.13 -3.31
CA ASP A 746 7.60 25.23 -3.84
C ASP A 746 6.39 25.07 -2.91
N ILE A 747 6.48 25.46 -1.63
CA ILE A 747 5.35 25.35 -0.68
C ILE A 747 4.49 26.62 -0.72
N GLU A 748 3.18 26.46 -0.56
CA GLU A 748 2.29 27.60 -0.42
C GLU A 748 2.69 28.54 0.73
N LYS A 749 2.39 29.82 0.53
CA LYS A 749 2.74 30.89 1.45
C LYS A 749 1.52 31.26 2.30
N VAL A 750 1.03 30.28 3.05
CA VAL A 750 -0.09 30.41 3.98
C VAL A 750 0.40 30.09 5.39
N LYS A 751 -0.08 30.83 6.39
CA LYS A 751 0.27 30.62 7.80
C LYS A 751 -0.11 29.21 8.22
N PHE A 752 0.85 28.50 8.80
CA PHE A 752 0.61 27.15 9.34
C PHE A 752 -0.03 26.20 8.33
N THR A 753 0.42 26.23 7.06
CA THR A 753 0.12 25.19 6.07
C THR A 753 0.41 23.80 6.66
N PRO A 754 -0.56 22.87 6.67
CA PRO A 754 -0.34 21.53 7.18
C PRO A 754 0.60 20.72 6.28
N ILE A 755 1.30 19.77 6.90
CA ILE A 755 2.20 18.81 6.26
C ILE A 755 1.91 17.42 6.84
N ILE A 756 2.02 16.39 6.02
CA ILE A 756 2.02 14.99 6.47
C ILE A 756 3.46 14.48 6.36
N CYS A 757 3.98 13.81 7.40
CA CYS A 757 5.38 13.35 7.39
C CYS A 757 5.54 12.01 8.10
N ASN A 758 6.24 11.06 7.48
CA ASN A 758 6.34 9.68 7.96
C ASN A 758 7.12 9.55 9.29
N LYS A 759 7.99 10.52 9.61
CA LYS A 759 8.90 10.46 10.77
C LYS A 759 8.59 11.53 11.80
N LEU A 760 7.75 12.51 11.50
CA LEU A 760 7.49 13.63 12.38
C LEU A 760 6.04 14.06 12.30
N ARG A 761 5.41 14.22 13.46
CA ARG A 761 4.10 14.84 13.53
C ARG A 761 4.18 16.33 13.19
N TRP A 762 3.22 16.80 12.40
CA TRP A 762 3.07 18.23 12.17
C TRP A 762 2.42 18.92 13.37
N GLU A 763 3.03 20.00 13.84
CA GLU A 763 2.50 20.80 14.93
C GLU A 763 2.51 22.30 14.57
N LYS A 764 1.45 23.01 14.96
CA LYS A 764 1.40 24.47 14.88
C LYS A 764 2.31 25.06 15.96
N LYS A 765 3.45 25.64 15.56
CA LYS A 765 4.44 26.23 16.47
C LYS A 765 4.68 27.69 16.10
N SER A 766 4.27 28.62 16.97
CA SER A 766 4.55 30.05 16.77
C SER A 766 6.04 30.35 16.94
N SER A 767 6.77 29.53 17.70
CA SER A 767 8.23 29.56 17.72
C SER A 767 8.84 28.20 17.48
N TYR A 768 9.80 28.15 16.55
CA TYR A 768 10.63 26.97 16.32
C TYR A 768 11.57 26.61 17.50
N THR A 769 11.59 27.43 18.57
CA THR A 769 12.30 27.15 19.83
C THR A 769 11.51 26.30 20.80
N GLU A 770 10.22 26.09 20.55
CA GLU A 770 9.39 25.28 21.43
C GLU A 770 9.92 23.84 21.51
N GLU A 771 9.82 23.26 22.70
CA GLU A 771 10.20 21.87 22.98
C GLU A 771 9.31 20.86 22.22
N GLY A 772 9.78 19.62 22.12
CA GLY A 772 9.19 18.53 21.33
C GLY A 772 9.96 18.14 20.06
N THR A 773 9.59 16.97 19.53
CA THR A 773 10.02 16.44 18.23
C THR A 773 8.88 16.64 17.23
N TYR A 774 9.08 17.47 16.21
CA TYR A 774 8.02 17.87 15.28
C TYR A 774 8.55 18.38 13.94
N ILE A 775 7.63 18.43 12.97
CA ILE A 775 7.74 19.25 11.75
C ILE A 775 6.73 20.40 11.83
N SER A 776 7.08 21.59 11.36
CA SER A 776 6.18 22.75 11.41
C SER A 776 6.42 23.67 10.21
N THR A 777 5.39 24.42 9.84
CA THR A 777 5.45 25.48 8.82
C THR A 777 5.39 26.86 9.47
N SER A 778 5.84 27.89 8.75
CA SER A 778 5.93 29.25 9.31
C SER A 778 4.58 29.87 9.69
N GLU A 779 4.59 30.58 10.81
CA GLU A 779 3.54 31.53 11.21
C GLU A 779 3.45 32.74 10.25
N ALA A 780 4.56 33.06 9.58
CA ALA A 780 4.60 34.04 8.51
C ALA A 780 4.31 33.39 7.15
N ASP A 781 3.66 34.13 6.25
CA ASP A 781 3.29 33.73 4.88
C ASP A 781 4.52 33.73 3.94
N ILE A 782 5.55 32.94 4.28
CA ILE A 782 6.87 32.98 3.61
C ILE A 782 7.35 31.61 3.11
N GLY A 783 6.59 30.54 3.34
CA GLY A 783 6.90 29.19 2.83
C GLY A 783 8.17 28.58 3.42
N ARG A 784 8.21 28.44 4.75
CA ARG A 784 9.32 27.78 5.46
C ARG A 784 8.87 26.52 6.17
N VAL A 785 9.72 25.50 6.12
CA VAL A 785 9.58 24.27 6.90
C VAL A 785 10.66 24.22 7.97
N CYS A 786 10.26 23.91 9.20
CA CYS A 786 11.14 23.70 10.34
C CYS A 786 11.03 22.27 10.83
N VAL A 787 12.18 21.64 11.11
CA VAL A 787 12.25 20.34 11.77
C VAL A 787 13.02 20.46 13.07
N ARG A 788 12.48 19.88 14.15
CA ARG A 788 13.13 19.73 15.44
C ARG A 788 13.03 18.28 15.90
N VAL A 789 14.16 17.72 16.33
CA VAL A 789 14.21 16.39 16.96
C VAL A 789 14.96 16.51 18.29
N GLU A 790 14.35 16.01 19.36
CA GLU A 790 14.94 16.03 20.69
C GLU A 790 16.01 14.96 20.89
N GLY A 791 17.03 15.28 21.69
CA GLY A 791 18.06 14.33 22.09
C GLY A 791 19.17 14.11 21.06
N ILE A 792 19.10 14.74 19.89
CA ILE A 792 20.08 14.59 18.80
C ILE A 792 21.28 15.50 18.99
N LYS A 793 22.47 14.90 19.12
CA LYS A 793 23.69 15.58 19.58
C LYS A 793 24.65 15.93 18.46
N THR A 794 24.53 15.23 17.33
CA THR A 794 25.43 15.40 16.18
C THR A 794 24.65 15.71 14.91
N MET A 795 25.36 16.19 13.88
CA MET A 795 24.73 16.44 12.58
C MET A 795 24.51 15.13 11.83
N GLU A 796 25.40 14.17 12.03
CA GLU A 796 25.36 12.84 11.43
C GLU A 796 24.09 12.08 11.87
N GLU A 797 23.82 12.01 13.18
CA GLU A 797 22.58 11.42 13.73
C GLU A 797 21.32 12.09 13.14
N TYR A 798 21.37 13.40 12.92
CA TYR A 798 20.25 14.13 12.36
C TYR A 798 20.05 13.84 10.87
N GLN A 799 21.13 13.74 10.10
CA GLN A 799 21.08 13.40 8.67
C GLN A 799 20.56 11.99 8.45
N GLU A 800 20.90 11.04 9.34
CA GLU A 800 20.35 9.68 9.30
C GLU A 800 18.83 9.68 9.46
N ILE A 801 18.30 10.48 10.40
CA ILE A 801 16.85 10.62 10.60
C ILE A 801 16.16 11.26 9.40
N LEU A 802 16.81 12.23 8.75
CA LEU A 802 16.23 12.91 7.59
C LEU A 802 16.32 12.09 6.29
N ALA A 803 17.29 11.18 6.15
CA ALA A 803 17.60 10.54 4.89
C ALA A 803 16.42 9.77 4.27
N ASP A 804 15.59 9.14 5.11
CA ASP A 804 14.39 8.40 4.71
C ASP A 804 13.08 9.12 5.12
N MET A 805 13.18 10.38 5.55
CA MET A 805 12.03 11.18 5.89
C MET A 805 11.30 11.60 4.61
N GLN A 806 10.06 11.17 4.48
CA GLN A 806 9.15 11.55 3.41
C GLN A 806 8.07 12.47 3.96
N TYR A 807 7.80 13.58 3.28
CA TYR A 807 6.72 14.47 3.65
C TYR A 807 5.96 15.01 2.44
N PHE A 808 4.66 15.21 2.64
CA PHE A 808 3.74 15.79 1.68
C PHE A 808 3.43 17.22 2.09
N TYR A 809 3.42 18.13 1.13
CA TYR A 809 3.19 19.56 1.36
C TYR A 809 2.32 20.16 0.26
N ILE A 810 1.59 21.23 0.58
CA ILE A 810 0.77 21.94 -0.40
C ILE A 810 1.66 22.82 -1.29
N LEU A 811 1.53 22.68 -2.60
CA LEU A 811 2.31 23.42 -3.59
C LEU A 811 1.92 24.91 -3.63
N ALA A 812 2.92 25.78 -3.80
CA ALA A 812 2.71 27.22 -3.97
C ALA A 812 1.94 27.56 -5.24
N THR A 813 2.08 26.73 -6.26
CA THR A 813 1.38 26.86 -7.54
C THR A 813 1.06 25.45 -8.00
N PRO A 814 -0.22 25.13 -8.23
CA PRO A 814 -0.60 23.84 -8.79
C PRO A 814 0.10 23.56 -10.12
N ILE A 815 0.49 22.31 -10.35
CA ILE A 815 1.09 21.87 -11.61
C ILE A 815 -0.02 21.23 -12.44
N GLU A 816 -0.40 21.87 -13.54
CA GLU A 816 -1.41 21.33 -14.46
C GLU A 816 -0.74 20.59 -15.62
N THR A 817 -1.05 19.30 -15.78
CA THR A 817 -0.55 18.42 -16.84
C THR A 817 -1.73 17.95 -17.70
N PRO A 818 -1.75 18.21 -19.02
CA PRO A 818 -2.81 17.70 -19.88
C PRO A 818 -2.84 16.17 -19.91
N LEU A 819 -4.04 15.60 -19.88
CA LEU A 819 -4.25 14.17 -20.11
C LEU A 819 -3.88 13.82 -21.55
N THR A 820 -3.41 12.59 -21.75
CA THR A 820 -3.12 12.06 -23.08
C THR A 820 -4.41 11.86 -23.87
N ALA A 821 -4.29 11.82 -25.20
CA ALA A 821 -5.43 11.56 -26.07
C ALA A 821 -6.07 10.17 -25.82
N GLU A 822 -5.28 9.19 -25.38
CA GLU A 822 -5.76 7.85 -25.01
C GLU A 822 -6.64 7.93 -23.75
N GLU A 823 -6.17 8.58 -22.69
CA GLU A 823 -6.93 8.77 -21.44
C GLU A 823 -8.23 9.55 -21.66
N ILE A 824 -8.21 10.60 -22.49
CA ILE A 824 -9.42 11.37 -22.84
C ILE A 824 -10.42 10.49 -23.62
N ASN A 825 -9.93 9.65 -24.54
CA ASN A 825 -10.79 8.74 -25.29
C ASN A 825 -11.38 7.65 -24.40
N ASP A 826 -10.60 7.12 -23.46
CA ASP A 826 -11.06 6.13 -22.50
C ASP A 826 -12.11 6.72 -21.56
N TYR A 827 -11.91 7.94 -21.05
CA TYR A 827 -12.93 8.70 -20.31
C TYR A 827 -14.21 8.88 -21.13
N LYS A 828 -14.10 9.36 -22.38
CA LYS A 828 -15.26 9.53 -23.28
C LYS A 828 -15.92 8.21 -23.64
N SER A 829 -15.23 7.08 -23.48
CA SER A 829 -15.81 5.75 -23.68
C SER A 829 -16.73 5.33 -22.54
N LEU A 830 -16.60 5.93 -21.35
CA LEU A 830 -17.44 5.66 -20.20
C LEU A 830 -18.90 6.08 -20.45
N TYR A 831 -19.82 5.37 -19.80
CA TYR A 831 -21.25 5.62 -19.86
C TYR A 831 -21.93 5.08 -18.59
N THR A 832 -23.07 5.67 -18.25
CA THR A 832 -23.98 5.19 -17.22
C THR A 832 -24.93 4.16 -17.80
N TYR A 833 -25.47 3.31 -16.93
CA TYR A 833 -26.45 2.29 -17.28
C TYR A 833 -27.87 2.77 -16.97
N ASP A 834 -28.84 2.25 -17.71
CA ASP A 834 -30.25 2.41 -17.36
C ASP A 834 -30.55 1.75 -16.01
N GLY A 835 -31.34 2.41 -15.15
CA GLY A 835 -31.62 1.94 -13.80
C GLY A 835 -30.55 2.40 -12.81
N THR A 836 -30.02 1.51 -11.97
CA THR A 836 -29.06 1.92 -10.94
C THR A 836 -27.63 1.86 -11.45
N THR A 837 -27.00 3.03 -11.57
CA THR A 837 -25.57 3.14 -11.87
C THR A 837 -24.78 3.36 -10.58
N ILE A 838 -23.71 2.58 -10.41
CA ILE A 838 -22.74 2.69 -9.33
C ILE A 838 -21.39 3.08 -9.91
N ILE A 839 -20.76 4.08 -9.32
CA ILE A 839 -19.42 4.57 -9.67
C ILE A 839 -18.55 4.43 -8.42
N ASP A 840 -17.63 3.47 -8.47
CA ASP A 840 -16.73 3.13 -7.37
C ASP A 840 -15.27 3.19 -7.83
N ASN A 841 -14.33 3.18 -6.88
CA ASN A 841 -12.92 2.99 -7.18
C ASN A 841 -12.24 2.10 -6.14
N ASP A 842 -11.16 1.43 -6.52
CA ASP A 842 -10.46 0.48 -5.65
C ASP A 842 -9.44 1.11 -4.69
N ALA A 843 -9.16 2.40 -4.86
CA ALA A 843 -8.18 3.13 -4.06
C ALA A 843 -8.80 3.99 -2.94
N GLY A 844 -10.14 4.06 -2.88
CA GLY A 844 -10.87 4.92 -1.94
C GLY A 844 -10.69 6.42 -2.22
N CYS A 845 -10.35 6.81 -3.46
CA CYS A 845 -10.39 8.19 -3.93
C CYS A 845 -11.76 8.80 -3.70
N TYR A 846 -11.76 10.12 -3.49
CA TYR A 846 -12.98 10.90 -3.58
C TYR A 846 -13.30 11.19 -5.05
N MET A 847 -14.58 11.26 -5.36
CA MET A 847 -15.07 11.47 -6.72
C MET A 847 -16.22 12.46 -6.70
N GLU A 848 -16.41 13.14 -7.82
CA GLU A 848 -17.59 13.92 -8.14
C GLU A 848 -18.01 13.56 -9.55
N ALA A 849 -19.25 13.11 -9.73
CA ALA A 849 -19.74 12.66 -11.03
C ALA A 849 -21.08 13.33 -11.35
N THR A 850 -21.16 13.92 -12.53
CA THR A 850 -22.40 14.46 -13.09
C THR A 850 -22.97 13.44 -14.07
N VAL A 851 -24.13 12.91 -13.73
CA VAL A 851 -24.77 11.81 -14.46
C VAL A 851 -26.22 12.15 -14.83
N PRO A 852 -26.72 11.64 -15.97
CA PRO A 852 -28.11 11.79 -16.35
C PRO A 852 -29.02 10.93 -15.44
N GLN A 853 -30.15 11.49 -15.01
CA GLN A 853 -31.13 10.82 -14.15
C GLN A 853 -32.55 10.97 -14.69
N ASP A 854 -33.42 9.99 -14.38
CA ASP A 854 -34.83 10.07 -14.73
C ASP A 854 -35.46 11.29 -14.06
N THR A 855 -36.00 12.16 -14.92
CA THR A 855 -36.62 13.42 -14.53
C THR A 855 -37.70 13.23 -13.49
N LYS A 856 -38.57 12.23 -13.68
CA LYS A 856 -39.71 12.00 -12.79
C LYS A 856 -39.22 11.54 -11.42
N TYR A 857 -38.29 10.58 -11.40
CA TYR A 857 -37.68 10.09 -10.18
C TYR A 857 -37.00 11.21 -9.39
N TYR A 858 -36.21 12.06 -10.06
CA TYR A 858 -35.53 13.17 -9.42
C TYR A 858 -36.50 14.13 -8.73
N ILE A 859 -37.56 14.54 -9.43
CA ILE A 859 -38.59 15.44 -8.89
C ILE A 859 -39.31 14.80 -7.71
N ASP A 860 -39.77 13.55 -7.86
CA ASP A 860 -40.46 12.81 -6.79
C ASP A 860 -39.57 12.70 -5.53
N SER A 861 -38.27 12.40 -5.70
CA SER A 861 -37.29 12.29 -4.62
C SER A 861 -37.09 13.63 -3.89
N LYS A 862 -36.95 14.75 -4.62
CA LYS A 862 -36.82 16.08 -4.02
C LYS A 862 -38.08 16.49 -3.27
N ILE A 863 -39.28 16.21 -3.82
CA ILE A 863 -40.55 16.48 -3.14
C ILE A 863 -40.66 15.65 -1.85
N ALA A 864 -40.31 14.37 -1.89
CA ALA A 864 -40.30 13.51 -0.72
C ALA A 864 -39.34 14.03 0.37
N GLY A 865 -38.13 14.44 -0.01
CA GLY A 865 -37.15 15.02 0.91
C GLY A 865 -37.63 16.32 1.55
N LEU A 866 -38.18 17.25 0.76
CA LEU A 866 -38.79 18.50 1.26
C LEU A 866 -39.95 18.20 2.22
N SER A 867 -40.82 17.26 1.87
CA SER A 867 -41.94 16.85 2.72
C SER A 867 -41.46 16.29 4.06
N ALA A 868 -40.41 15.46 4.05
CA ALA A 868 -39.82 14.92 5.27
C ALA A 868 -39.17 16.01 6.14
N ALA A 869 -38.45 16.96 5.54
CA ALA A 869 -37.85 18.09 6.25
C ALA A 869 -38.91 18.99 6.90
N ILE A 870 -40.01 19.26 6.20
CA ILE A 870 -41.15 20.01 6.75
C ILE A 870 -41.74 19.28 7.96
N VAL A 871 -41.98 17.98 7.86
CA VAL A 871 -42.51 17.18 8.97
C VAL A 871 -41.56 17.18 10.18
N ALA A 872 -40.24 17.04 9.94
CA ALA A 872 -39.23 17.10 11.00
C ALA A 872 -39.21 18.48 11.69
N SER A 873 -39.23 19.57 10.91
CA SER A 873 -39.26 20.94 11.46
C SER A 873 -40.56 21.26 12.22
N ALA A 874 -41.69 20.70 11.80
CA ALA A 874 -42.96 20.84 12.51
C ALA A 874 -42.96 20.10 13.84
N SER A 875 -42.25 18.97 13.95
CA SER A 875 -42.11 18.21 15.20
C SER A 875 -41.16 18.83 16.23
N GLU A 876 -40.28 19.76 15.81
CA GLU A 876 -39.44 20.55 16.72
C GLU A 876 -40.13 21.84 17.21
N ALA A 877 -41.27 22.21 16.60
CA ALA A 877 -42.04 23.40 16.94
C ALA A 877 -43.27 23.12 17.85
N GLU A 878 -43.60 21.85 18.10
CA GLU A 878 -44.50 21.39 19.18
C GLU A 878 -43.70 21.09 20.46
#